data_AF-A0A375HCL8-F1
#
_entry.id   AF-A0A375HCL8-F1
#
_cell.length_a   1.000
_cell.length_b   1.000
_cell.length_c   1.000
_cell.angle_alpha   90.00
_cell.angle_beta   90.00
_cell.angle_gamma   90.00
#
_symmetry.space_group_name_H-M   'P 1'
#
loop_
_entity.id
_entity.type
_entity.pdbx_description
1 polymer ?
#
loop_
_entity_poly.entity_id
_entity_poly.type
_entity_poly.pdbx_seq_one_letter_code
_entity_poly.pdbx_strand_id
1 'polypeptide(L)'
;MKITNSGRGIHLREIPGLDKLRQLPDNWHAFTNLDLALPGRGMREIDLVMVLEDRLLLIDLKDWLGPVVSKDGNWFNGKRDCGRSPVHKINENVRELTSLLRKFITEQSKAGGSSSKKLPYPWIEGAVVLTRANDRSGVSGSEISRVFSVDPFMRMLRNRGERDAQLGESPSRHTDFTTPEWIARFRHFFNTSTGIFQAGTRRYGGFRAKNDSPTFAHRDGIFTEFDVDEEGVQMSTGLLRRWDFTKADTRFQAEEGRATIVGREKSVIAWLDDRNPICGSSLLKPKVDDPDRGVSYWEVFEKRRRMKRLAEYCETDFQKSTPGERLELARQILASAKLLHDLKAAHLDIGPHSIWLEAPTTVRLSHLMAASFPEIESMGSARFQFLSSSTVPEDVLGGEVNPLRKDVFLLGCVVHALLFGELPAGSPPDWDAKVDRDGLFTTLHPWFARSLDIDKNARFADASEMLDAFNAAASSGSGEKSVIEGLDRFLTLKSQRQVFQAYPESELIQEDQRVAIWRTDSSDGPRVVKLWKGTAIGDLKREASRILAFLERAEAHIESPVPGTVVLHNVHWTGDAIVLVQDLVEGPTLLDEIEQKSQLSDPVQALRFFRELADVVNVLHDRSLAHGDLKPANIVVSSRDDAAEFHPVLIDLLDFSPRADGERLSKAYAPSSGGRFERDRFAVTRMVEEVIGTQQIKGDIWADIARAIDQCRIGPPENSTLLPLMEALDRALKPRMSEPIDYCSRSRPTILRSIERVTV
;
A
#
# COMPACT_ATOMS: atom_id res chain seq x y z
N MET A 1 35.32 31.81 -1.27
CA MET A 1 35.54 30.45 -0.69
C MET A 1 35.40 29.36 -1.76
N LYS A 2 36.27 28.34 -1.76
CA LYS A 2 36.25 27.24 -2.73
C LYS A 2 35.39 26.06 -2.25
N ILE A 3 34.35 25.69 -2.99
CA ILE A 3 33.44 24.58 -2.63
C ILE A 3 33.74 23.36 -3.50
N THR A 4 34.01 22.22 -2.86
CA THR A 4 34.13 20.90 -3.49
C THR A 4 32.82 20.15 -3.25
N ASN A 5 32.07 19.84 -4.30
CA ASN A 5 30.87 19.02 -4.17
C ASN A 5 31.23 17.54 -4.29
N SER A 6 30.94 16.75 -3.26
CA SER A 6 31.34 15.35 -3.19
C SER A 6 30.21 14.36 -3.53
N GLY A 7 28.99 14.85 -3.77
CA GLY A 7 27.80 14.03 -4.08
C GLY A 7 27.03 14.46 -5.34
N ARG A 8 25.97 13.73 -5.69
CA ARG A 8 25.15 13.99 -6.89
C ARG A 8 24.17 15.15 -6.65
N GLY A 9 24.61 16.35 -7.01
CA GLY A 9 23.84 17.59 -6.88
C GLY A 9 23.82 18.16 -5.46
N ILE A 10 23.51 19.46 -5.35
CA ILE A 10 23.31 20.19 -4.09
C ILE A 10 21.80 20.27 -3.85
N HIS A 11 21.32 20.18 -2.60
CA HIS A 11 19.89 20.35 -2.36
C HIS A 11 19.46 21.76 -2.79
N LEU A 12 18.39 21.92 -3.58
CA LEU A 12 17.90 23.24 -4.03
C LEU A 12 17.76 24.26 -2.88
N ARG A 13 17.36 23.77 -1.68
CA ARG A 13 17.25 24.56 -0.44
C ARG A 13 18.58 25.04 0.14
N GLU A 14 19.67 24.35 -0.16
CA GLU A 14 21.02 24.70 0.29
C GLU A 14 21.70 25.67 -0.68
N ILE A 15 21.25 25.74 -1.95
CA ILE A 15 21.84 26.63 -2.96
C ILE A 15 21.85 28.10 -2.50
N PRO A 16 20.74 28.69 -1.99
CA PRO A 16 20.77 30.07 -1.51
C PRO A 16 21.77 30.30 -0.37
N GLY A 17 21.86 29.33 0.56
CA GLY A 17 22.82 29.38 1.66
C GLY A 17 24.27 29.28 1.17
N LEU A 18 24.54 28.33 0.29
CA LEU A 18 25.87 28.10 -0.29
C LEU A 18 26.32 29.27 -1.17
N ASP A 19 25.42 29.88 -1.94
CA ASP A 19 25.72 31.08 -2.74
C ASP A 19 26.08 32.28 -1.86
N LYS A 20 25.42 32.45 -0.71
CA LYS A 20 25.85 33.43 0.30
C LYS A 20 27.22 33.07 0.87
N LEU A 21 27.43 31.82 1.28
CA LEU A 21 28.69 31.36 1.90
C LEU A 21 29.89 31.41 0.93
N ARG A 22 29.68 31.35 -0.40
CA ARG A 22 30.74 31.53 -1.40
C ARG A 22 31.47 32.88 -1.26
N GLN A 23 30.79 33.89 -0.73
CA GLN A 23 31.33 35.24 -0.51
C GLN A 23 32.35 35.33 0.65
N LEU A 24 32.53 34.26 1.42
CA LEU A 24 33.56 34.15 2.44
C LEU A 24 34.97 34.06 1.82
N PRO A 25 36.07 34.26 2.57
CA PRO A 25 37.43 34.33 2.04
C PRO A 25 37.82 33.22 1.05
N ASP A 26 38.62 33.54 0.04
CA ASP A 26 38.94 32.63 -1.07
C ASP A 26 39.96 31.55 -0.75
N ASN A 27 40.73 31.73 0.32
CA ASN A 27 41.62 30.71 0.88
C ASN A 27 40.85 29.65 1.68
N TRP A 28 39.59 29.89 2.06
CA TRP A 28 38.78 28.89 2.74
C TRP A 28 38.24 27.85 1.76
N HIS A 29 38.02 26.66 2.29
CA HIS A 29 37.52 25.52 1.54
C HIS A 29 36.26 24.96 2.18
N ALA A 30 35.40 24.35 1.37
CA ALA A 30 34.28 23.59 1.89
C ALA A 30 34.04 22.30 1.10
N PHE A 31 33.48 21.31 1.78
CA PHE A 31 33.04 20.03 1.23
C PHE A 31 31.54 19.89 1.47
N THR A 32 30.77 19.60 0.43
CA THR A 32 29.30 19.48 0.51
C THR A 32 28.82 18.08 0.15
N ASN A 33 27.61 17.76 0.60
CA ASN A 33 26.88 16.54 0.22
C ASN A 33 27.65 15.25 0.58
N LEU A 34 28.01 15.14 1.87
CA LEU A 34 28.77 14.02 2.42
C LEU A 34 27.87 13.12 3.26
N ASP A 35 27.80 11.84 2.91
CA ASP A 35 27.19 10.82 3.76
C ASP A 35 28.26 10.01 4.49
N LEU A 36 28.30 10.12 5.82
CA LEU A 36 29.21 9.36 6.67
C LEU A 36 28.62 7.98 6.95
N ALA A 37 29.23 6.91 6.43
CA ALA A 37 28.82 5.54 6.69
C ALA A 37 29.46 5.01 7.98
N LEU A 38 28.64 4.69 8.99
CA LEU A 38 29.09 4.10 10.26
C LEU A 38 28.63 2.64 10.36
N PRO A 39 29.55 1.66 10.45
CA PRO A 39 29.20 0.25 10.61
C PRO A 39 28.24 0.03 11.79
N GLY A 40 27.09 -0.59 11.54
CA GLY A 40 26.07 -0.90 12.56
C GLY A 40 25.29 0.29 13.14
N ARG A 41 25.57 1.53 12.70
CA ARG A 41 24.89 2.76 13.16
C ARG A 41 24.23 3.57 12.04
N GLY A 42 24.16 2.99 10.84
CA GLY A 42 23.57 3.63 9.66
C GLY A 42 24.45 4.73 9.06
N MET A 43 23.87 5.50 8.15
CA MET A 43 24.55 6.60 7.47
C MET A 43 24.08 7.95 8.00
N ARG A 44 25.00 8.90 8.17
CA ARG A 44 24.75 10.25 8.70
C ARG A 44 25.08 11.31 7.65
N GLU A 45 24.06 12.08 7.28
CA GLU A 45 24.18 13.20 6.34
C GLU A 45 24.91 14.40 6.98
N ILE A 46 25.80 15.01 6.21
CA ILE A 46 26.53 16.25 6.53
C ILE A 46 26.40 17.20 5.33
N ASP A 47 25.63 18.27 5.50
CA ASP A 47 25.35 19.26 4.44
C ASP A 47 26.64 19.95 3.97
N LEU A 48 27.42 20.46 4.93
CA LEU A 48 28.59 21.28 4.68
C LEU A 48 29.68 21.08 5.75
N VAL A 49 30.91 20.84 5.31
CA VAL A 49 32.12 20.93 6.14
C VAL A 49 32.97 22.08 5.62
N MET A 50 33.10 23.15 6.40
CA MET A 50 33.98 24.28 6.09
C MET A 50 35.34 24.12 6.79
N VAL A 51 36.41 24.45 6.06
CA VAL A 51 37.79 24.52 6.55
C VAL A 51 38.20 25.98 6.63
N LEU A 52 38.40 26.46 7.86
CA LEU A 52 38.93 27.79 8.18
C LEU A 52 40.41 27.69 8.53
N GLU A 53 41.09 28.84 8.72
CA GLU A 53 42.50 28.83 9.12
C GLU A 53 42.74 28.03 10.41
N ASP A 54 41.87 28.10 11.42
CA ASP A 54 42.14 27.59 12.76
C ASP A 54 41.26 26.39 13.19
N ARG A 55 40.22 26.04 12.41
CA ARG A 55 39.23 24.99 12.76
C ARG A 55 38.45 24.50 11.55
N LEU A 56 37.71 23.40 11.75
CA LEU A 56 36.68 22.90 10.85
C LEU A 56 35.29 23.18 11.44
N LEU A 57 34.35 23.60 10.59
CA LEU A 57 32.96 23.81 10.96
C LEU A 57 32.07 22.84 10.18
N LEU A 58 31.32 22.02 10.92
CA LEU A 58 30.19 21.27 10.38
C LEU A 58 28.97 22.17 10.44
N ILE A 59 28.31 22.34 9.31
CA ILE A 59 27.18 23.24 9.17
C ILE A 59 25.99 22.44 8.66
N ASP A 60 24.87 22.56 9.36
CA ASP A 60 23.55 22.08 8.95
C ASP A 60 22.75 23.31 8.47
N LEU A 61 22.35 23.31 7.20
CA LEU A 61 21.66 24.43 6.55
C LEU A 61 20.14 24.23 6.63
N LYS A 62 19.41 25.29 6.95
CA LYS A 62 17.94 25.28 7.05
C LYS A 62 17.31 26.50 6.39
N ASP A 63 16.51 26.24 5.35
CA ASP A 63 15.82 27.27 4.55
C ASP A 63 14.40 27.58 5.05
N TRP A 64 14.29 27.78 6.36
CA TRP A 64 13.00 28.02 6.99
C TRP A 64 12.62 29.50 6.98
N LEU A 65 11.32 29.80 6.93
CA LEU A 65 10.79 31.18 6.86
C LEU A 65 10.22 31.67 8.19
N GLY A 66 9.59 30.79 8.97
CA GLY A 66 8.92 31.14 10.22
C GLY A 66 9.86 31.22 11.44
N PRO A 67 9.34 31.63 12.61
CA PRO A 67 10.09 31.63 13.87
C PRO A 67 10.44 30.21 14.30
N VAL A 68 11.63 30.03 14.88
CA VAL A 68 12.11 28.72 15.36
C VAL A 68 11.90 28.59 16.87
N VAL A 69 11.23 27.51 17.28
CA VAL A 69 10.92 27.21 18.68
C VAL A 69 11.38 25.80 19.05
N SER A 70 12.13 25.65 20.15
CA SER A 70 12.47 24.34 20.71
C SER A 70 11.40 23.91 21.73
N LYS A 71 10.79 22.74 21.54
CA LYS A 71 9.82 22.16 22.49
C LYS A 71 9.99 20.64 22.57
N ASP A 72 10.10 20.10 23.78
CA ASP A 72 10.21 18.65 24.06
C ASP A 72 11.33 17.93 23.28
N GLY A 73 12.45 18.61 23.02
CA GLY A 73 13.59 18.06 22.27
C GLY A 73 13.44 18.11 20.74
N ASN A 74 12.30 18.59 20.25
CA ASN A 74 12.02 18.85 18.84
C ASN A 74 12.07 20.35 18.52
N TRP A 75 12.28 20.67 17.26
CA TRP A 75 12.23 22.02 16.73
C TRP A 75 10.95 22.24 15.94
N PHE A 76 10.38 23.43 16.07
CA PHE A 76 9.19 23.86 15.36
C PHE A 76 9.51 25.11 14.53
N ASN A 77 8.98 25.17 13.31
CA ASN A 77 8.98 26.38 12.49
C ASN A 77 7.55 26.94 12.38
N GLY A 78 7.23 28.00 13.12
CA GLY A 78 5.85 28.43 13.32
C GLY A 78 5.03 27.36 14.04
N LYS A 79 3.98 26.81 13.40
CA LYS A 79 3.15 25.71 13.96
C LYS A 79 3.65 24.31 13.59
N ARG A 80 4.69 24.22 12.78
CA ARG A 80 5.10 23.00 12.11
C ARG A 80 6.19 22.28 12.90
N ASP A 81 5.95 21.01 13.24
CA ASP A 81 6.98 20.14 13.85
C ASP A 81 8.03 19.76 12.78
N CYS A 82 9.30 20.06 13.06
CA CYS A 82 10.45 19.78 12.21
C CYS A 82 11.31 18.63 12.76
N GLY A 83 10.83 17.93 13.79
CA GLY A 83 11.48 16.78 14.40
C GLY A 83 12.61 17.15 15.37
N ARG A 84 13.46 16.16 15.68
CA ARG A 84 14.53 16.27 16.67
C ARG A 84 15.48 17.42 16.37
N SER A 85 15.93 18.12 17.42
CA SER A 85 16.87 19.23 17.33
C SER A 85 18.05 18.99 16.38
N PRO A 86 18.23 19.83 15.34
CA PRO A 86 19.38 19.79 14.45
C PRO A 86 20.70 20.07 15.19
N VAL A 87 20.67 20.86 16.27
CA VAL A 87 21.85 21.10 17.12
C VAL A 87 22.30 19.81 17.80
N HIS A 88 21.36 18.97 18.21
CA HIS A 88 21.70 17.66 18.76
C HIS A 88 22.33 16.74 17.70
N LYS A 89 21.69 16.65 16.52
CA LYS A 89 22.18 15.86 15.38
C LYS A 89 23.60 16.26 14.99
N ILE A 90 23.87 17.56 14.84
CA ILE A 90 25.18 18.04 14.39
C ILE A 90 26.27 17.82 15.45
N ASN A 91 25.95 17.96 16.74
CA ASN A 91 26.90 17.69 17.81
C ASN A 91 27.28 16.20 17.92
N GLU A 92 26.34 15.28 17.67
CA GLU A 92 26.66 13.85 17.53
C GLU A 92 27.62 13.63 16.35
N ASN A 93 27.35 14.24 15.19
CA ASN A 93 28.19 14.12 14.00
C ASN A 93 29.60 14.67 14.25
N VAL A 94 29.74 15.80 14.96
CA VAL A 94 31.03 16.39 15.34
C VAL A 94 31.86 15.42 16.19
N ARG A 95 31.24 14.73 17.16
CA ARG A 95 31.94 13.76 18.03
C ARG A 95 32.48 12.58 17.22
N GLU A 96 31.64 12.00 16.37
CA GLU A 96 32.04 10.86 15.52
C GLU A 96 33.13 11.28 14.53
N LEU A 97 32.96 12.42 13.86
CA LEU A 97 33.93 12.93 12.91
C LEU A 97 35.28 13.24 13.58
N THR A 98 35.26 13.82 14.78
CA THR A 98 36.47 14.10 15.56
C THR A 98 37.24 12.82 15.84
N SER A 99 36.55 11.74 16.22
CA SER A 99 37.16 10.43 16.48
C SER A 99 37.82 9.88 15.21
N LEU A 100 37.11 9.89 14.08
CA LEU A 100 37.58 9.37 12.80
C LEU A 100 38.75 10.17 12.23
N LEU A 101 38.65 11.50 12.25
CA LEU A 101 39.70 12.38 11.73
C LEU A 101 40.97 12.30 12.57
N ARG A 102 40.86 12.14 13.90
CA ARG A 102 42.02 11.89 14.78
C ARG A 102 42.73 10.59 14.42
N LYS A 103 41.98 9.51 14.18
CA LYS A 103 42.56 8.22 13.74
C LYS A 103 43.32 8.38 12.43
N PHE A 104 42.67 8.98 11.43
CA PHE A 104 43.27 9.25 10.12
C PHE A 104 44.56 10.09 10.21
N ILE A 105 44.54 11.20 10.96
CA ILE A 105 45.73 12.05 11.14
C ILE A 105 46.86 11.30 11.88
N THR A 106 46.50 10.43 12.83
CA THR A 106 47.47 9.59 13.55
C THR A 106 48.16 8.61 12.62
N GLU A 107 47.41 7.96 11.72
CA GLU A 107 47.95 7.03 10.72
C GLU A 107 48.86 7.74 9.72
N GLN A 108 48.43 8.90 9.22
CA GLN A 108 49.24 9.76 8.35
C GLN A 108 50.54 10.24 9.02
N SER A 109 50.49 10.50 10.33
CA SER A 109 51.68 10.88 11.11
C SER A 109 52.66 9.73 11.31
N LYS A 110 52.21 8.47 11.26
CA LYS A 110 53.07 7.28 11.39
C LYS A 110 53.69 6.86 10.06
N ALA A 111 53.00 7.10 8.95
CA ALA A 111 53.48 6.79 7.60
C ALA A 111 54.70 7.63 7.18
N GLY A 112 55.01 8.74 7.87
CA GLY A 112 56.15 9.61 7.63
C GLY A 112 57.49 9.17 8.25
N GLY A 113 57.55 8.02 8.92
CA GLY A 113 58.76 7.50 9.58
C GLY A 113 59.03 8.10 10.97
N SER A 114 60.02 7.58 11.70
CA SER A 114 60.31 7.94 13.11
C SER A 114 60.72 9.41 13.36
N SER A 115 60.93 10.21 12.32
CA SER A 115 61.34 11.63 12.41
C SER A 115 60.24 12.64 12.06
N SER A 116 59.02 12.21 11.73
CA SER A 116 57.94 13.14 11.38
C SER A 116 57.33 13.83 12.60
N LYS A 117 57.31 15.17 12.58
CA LYS A 117 56.67 16.03 13.60
C LYS A 117 55.19 15.65 13.75
N LYS A 118 54.76 15.41 15.00
CA LYS A 118 53.35 15.07 15.33
C LYS A 118 52.41 16.12 14.72
N LEU A 119 51.50 15.68 13.85
CA LEU A 119 50.56 16.60 13.22
C LEU A 119 49.53 17.11 14.25
N PRO A 120 49.18 18.41 14.21
CA PRO A 120 48.12 18.96 15.04
C PRO A 120 46.75 18.40 14.62
N TYR A 121 45.83 18.32 15.58
CA TYR A 121 44.45 17.90 15.29
C TYR A 121 43.58 19.14 15.05
N PRO A 122 42.77 19.16 13.98
CA PRO A 122 41.80 20.23 13.77
C PRO A 122 40.75 20.19 14.87
N TRP A 123 40.41 21.38 15.37
CA TRP A 123 39.25 21.58 16.22
C TRP A 123 38.00 21.53 15.33
N ILE A 124 36.99 20.76 15.71
CA ILE A 124 35.75 20.61 14.93
C ILE A 124 34.58 21.12 15.74
N GLU A 125 33.74 21.95 15.14
CA GLU A 125 32.54 22.48 15.77
C GLU A 125 31.32 22.36 14.89
N GLY A 126 30.14 22.28 15.51
CA GLY A 126 28.86 22.26 14.82
C GLY A 126 28.17 23.62 14.88
N ALA A 127 27.52 24.01 13.79
CA ALA A 127 26.62 25.14 13.72
C ALA A 127 25.37 24.82 12.87
N VAL A 128 24.22 25.33 13.28
CA VAL A 128 22.99 25.31 12.50
C VAL A 128 22.78 26.71 11.92
N VAL A 129 22.63 26.80 10.60
CA VAL A 129 22.53 28.08 9.90
C VAL A 129 21.18 28.20 9.19
N LEU A 130 20.40 29.18 9.64
CA LEU A 130 19.10 29.56 9.09
C LEU A 130 19.32 30.53 7.92
N THR A 131 18.93 30.16 6.71
CA THR A 131 19.18 30.98 5.50
C THR A 131 18.11 32.03 5.26
N ARG A 132 16.89 31.82 5.77
CA ARG A 132 15.74 32.74 5.60
C ARG A 132 15.08 33.18 6.90
N ALA A 133 15.10 32.36 7.94
CA ALA A 133 14.50 32.68 9.24
C ALA A 133 15.42 33.60 10.05
N ASN A 134 14.84 34.70 10.54
CA ASN A 134 15.54 35.68 11.37
C ASN A 134 15.15 35.59 12.85
N ASP A 135 13.98 35.01 13.16
CA ASP A 135 13.53 34.85 14.53
C ASP A 135 13.91 33.47 15.08
N ARG A 136 14.87 33.48 15.99
CA ARG A 136 15.37 32.33 16.74
C ARG A 136 15.14 32.47 18.25
N SER A 137 14.30 33.41 18.67
CA SER A 137 14.05 33.73 20.09
C SER A 137 13.44 32.57 20.88
N GLY A 138 12.73 31.67 20.19
CA GLY A 138 12.13 30.47 20.78
C GLY A 138 13.07 29.26 20.88
N VAL A 139 14.31 29.34 20.39
CA VAL A 139 15.29 28.25 20.53
C VAL A 139 15.76 28.17 21.98
N SER A 140 15.89 26.95 22.51
CA SER A 140 16.30 26.73 23.89
C SER A 140 17.67 27.36 24.21
N GLY A 141 17.84 27.86 25.44
CA GLY A 141 19.07 28.54 25.87
C GLY A 141 20.34 27.68 25.78
N SER A 142 20.20 26.35 25.82
CA SER A 142 21.32 25.40 25.65
C SER A 142 21.72 25.21 24.18
N GLU A 143 20.88 25.57 23.23
CA GLU A 143 21.08 25.35 21.78
C GLU A 143 21.42 26.64 21.03
N ILE A 144 20.85 27.77 21.46
CA ILE A 144 20.89 29.07 20.77
C ILE A 144 22.30 29.54 20.40
N SER A 145 23.32 29.17 21.19
CA SER A 145 24.72 29.54 20.95
C SER A 145 25.30 28.90 19.67
N ARG A 146 24.66 27.85 19.16
CA ARG A 146 25.03 27.11 17.95
C ARG A 146 24.08 27.37 16.78
N VAL A 147 23.11 28.28 16.92
CA VAL A 147 22.11 28.59 15.90
C VAL A 147 22.23 30.02 15.42
N PHE A 148 22.41 30.20 14.12
CA PHE A 148 22.70 31.50 13.53
C PHE A 148 21.83 31.77 12.29
N SER A 149 21.42 33.02 12.11
CA SER A 149 20.97 33.48 10.79
C SER A 149 22.21 33.68 9.89
N VAL A 150 22.06 33.43 8.60
CA VAL A 150 23.19 33.36 7.65
C VAL A 150 24.04 34.64 7.60
N ASP A 151 23.44 35.83 7.62
CA ASP A 151 24.20 37.08 7.50
C ASP A 151 24.98 37.42 8.80
N PRO A 152 24.39 37.33 10.01
CA PRO A 152 25.14 37.37 11.27
C PRO A 152 26.24 36.32 11.36
N PHE A 153 25.98 35.09 10.90
CA PHE A 153 26.95 34.01 10.90
C PHE A 153 28.18 34.38 10.06
N MET A 154 27.98 34.83 8.83
CA MET A 154 29.08 35.25 7.95
C MET A 154 29.88 36.42 8.53
N ARG A 155 29.22 37.39 9.18
CA ARG A 155 29.90 38.51 9.84
C ARG A 155 30.80 38.02 10.97
N MET A 156 30.25 37.19 11.85
CA MET A 156 30.99 36.59 12.97
C MET A 156 32.18 35.76 12.46
N LEU A 157 32.01 34.98 11.39
CA LEU A 157 33.12 34.19 10.84
C LEU A 157 34.27 35.06 10.32
N ARG A 158 34.00 36.20 9.68
CA ARG A 158 35.03 37.10 9.14
C ARG A 158 35.87 37.77 10.23
N ASN A 159 35.31 37.94 11.43
CA ASN A 159 36.01 38.55 12.56
C ASN A 159 36.47 37.47 13.55
N ARG A 160 37.78 37.19 13.58
CA ARG A 160 38.36 36.17 14.47
C ARG A 160 38.02 36.37 15.95
N GLY A 161 38.01 37.62 16.44
CA GLY A 161 37.68 37.91 17.83
C GLY A 161 36.23 37.59 18.17
N GLU A 162 35.29 37.94 17.29
CA GLU A 162 33.87 37.58 17.44
C GLU A 162 33.65 36.07 17.31
N ARG A 163 34.38 35.43 16.39
CA ARG A 163 34.34 33.98 16.20
C ARG A 163 34.81 33.24 17.45
N ASP A 164 35.94 33.65 18.03
CA ASP A 164 36.48 33.05 19.25
C ASP A 164 35.58 33.33 20.47
N ALA A 165 34.97 34.51 20.55
CA ALA A 165 34.00 34.83 21.61
C ALA A 165 32.72 33.97 21.52
N GLN A 166 32.25 33.69 20.30
CA GLN A 166 30.98 32.99 20.08
C GLN A 166 31.10 31.47 20.05
N LEU A 167 32.17 30.94 19.45
CA LEU A 167 32.38 29.50 19.27
C LEU A 167 33.41 28.93 20.28
N GLY A 168 34.18 29.81 20.92
CA GLY A 168 35.30 29.44 21.78
C GLY A 168 36.63 29.55 21.05
N GLU A 169 37.70 29.80 21.80
CA GLU A 169 39.05 29.91 21.24
C GLU A 169 39.58 28.55 20.79
N SER A 170 40.01 28.46 19.52
CA SER A 170 40.54 27.20 18.97
C SER A 170 41.88 26.82 19.64
N PRO A 171 42.00 25.62 20.22
CA PRO A 171 43.28 25.10 20.71
C PRO A 171 44.32 24.94 19.59
N SER A 172 43.87 24.92 18.33
CA SER A 172 44.70 24.75 17.14
C SER A 172 45.01 26.08 16.43
N ARG A 173 44.80 27.23 17.10
CA ARG A 173 44.99 28.60 16.59
C ARG A 173 46.36 28.92 15.97
N HIS A 174 47.36 28.08 16.24
CA HIS A 174 48.74 28.20 15.75
C HIS A 174 49.02 27.38 14.48
N THR A 175 48.03 26.63 13.99
CA THR A 175 48.11 25.87 12.73
C THR A 175 47.17 26.51 11.73
N ASP A 176 47.64 26.72 10.50
CA ASP A 176 46.79 27.09 9.38
C ASP A 176 46.33 25.82 8.64
N PHE A 177 45.05 25.49 8.70
CA PHE A 177 44.45 24.34 8.02
C PHE A 177 44.05 24.63 6.56
N THR A 178 44.22 25.86 6.09
CA THR A 178 43.92 26.26 4.71
C THR A 178 45.11 26.07 3.76
N THR A 179 46.26 25.63 4.26
CA THR A 179 47.43 25.38 3.40
C THR A 179 47.18 24.23 2.42
N PRO A 180 47.82 24.24 1.23
CA PRO A 180 47.62 23.20 0.22
C PRO A 180 47.82 21.76 0.75
N GLU A 181 48.77 21.55 1.66
CA GLU A 181 49.05 20.25 2.25
C GLU A 181 47.92 19.76 3.16
N TRP A 182 47.27 20.66 3.92
CA TRP A 182 46.12 20.32 4.74
C TRP A 182 44.88 20.09 3.92
N ILE A 183 44.63 20.92 2.90
CA ILE A 183 43.52 20.74 1.98
C ILE A 183 43.63 19.41 1.23
N ALA A 184 44.84 19.01 0.81
CA ALA A 184 45.06 17.69 0.20
C ALA A 184 44.71 16.53 1.16
N ARG A 185 45.06 16.64 2.45
CA ARG A 185 44.68 15.66 3.47
C ARG A 185 43.17 15.60 3.67
N PHE A 186 42.49 16.74 3.74
CA PHE A 186 41.04 16.77 3.88
C PHE A 186 40.34 16.23 2.63
N ARG A 187 40.83 16.51 1.42
CA ARG A 187 40.32 15.90 0.19
C ARG A 187 40.45 14.38 0.21
N HIS A 188 41.57 13.86 0.73
CA HIS A 188 41.75 12.41 0.88
C HIS A 188 40.78 11.83 1.92
N PHE A 189 40.60 12.51 3.06
CA PHE A 189 39.72 12.06 4.13
C PHE A 189 38.24 12.12 3.75
N PHE A 190 37.78 13.21 3.14
CA PHE A 190 36.39 13.41 2.67
C PHE A 190 36.15 12.84 1.26
N ASN A 191 37.03 11.98 0.76
CA ASN A 191 36.85 11.34 -0.54
C ASN A 191 35.66 10.35 -0.49
N THR A 192 34.79 10.43 -1.50
CA THR A 192 33.58 9.61 -1.61
C THR A 192 33.74 8.36 -2.46
N SER A 193 34.89 8.18 -3.14
CA SER A 193 35.12 7.03 -4.02
C SER A 193 35.71 5.80 -3.33
N THR A 194 36.55 5.98 -2.30
CA THR A 194 37.29 4.87 -1.66
C THR A 194 37.42 4.99 -0.14
N GLY A 195 36.44 5.64 0.51
CA GLY A 195 36.52 6.00 1.94
C GLY A 195 35.27 5.64 2.76
N ILE A 196 35.24 6.14 4.00
CA ILE A 196 34.09 6.04 4.92
C ILE A 196 32.95 7.01 4.55
N PHE A 197 33.23 7.96 3.66
CA PHE A 197 32.24 8.84 3.07
C PHE A 197 31.74 8.26 1.77
N GLN A 198 30.45 8.39 1.54
CA GLN A 198 29.82 8.13 0.25
C GLN A 198 29.30 9.44 -0.33
N ALA A 199 29.17 9.49 -1.65
CA ALA A 199 28.50 10.58 -2.34
C ALA A 199 27.08 10.68 -1.75
N GLY A 200 26.74 11.81 -1.14
CA GLY A 200 25.46 11.94 -0.45
C GLY A 200 24.33 11.63 -1.43
N THR A 201 23.51 10.64 -1.05
CA THR A 201 22.38 10.23 -1.87
C THR A 201 21.13 10.88 -1.30
N ARG A 202 20.42 11.64 -2.12
CA ARG A 202 19.27 12.43 -1.67
C ARG A 202 18.22 11.51 -1.04
N ARG A 203 17.93 11.75 0.25
CA ARG A 203 16.95 10.97 1.01
C ARG A 203 15.63 11.70 1.11
N TYR A 204 14.58 10.89 1.13
CA TYR A 204 13.20 11.34 1.19
C TYR A 204 12.52 10.56 2.33
N GLY A 205 12.70 11.05 3.55
CA GLY A 205 12.42 10.26 4.75
C GLY A 205 13.34 9.04 4.82
N GLY A 206 12.76 7.84 4.92
CA GLY A 206 13.48 6.56 4.88
C GLY A 206 13.74 6.03 3.46
N PHE A 207 13.51 6.81 2.40
CA PHE A 207 13.57 6.33 1.02
C PHE A 207 14.72 6.95 0.22
N ARG A 208 15.23 6.18 -0.73
CA ARG A 208 16.28 6.58 -1.68
C ARG A 208 15.91 6.22 -3.11
N ALA A 209 16.12 7.14 -4.05
CA ALA A 209 15.90 6.90 -5.48
C ALA A 209 16.84 5.80 -6.01
N LYS A 210 16.28 4.87 -6.79
CA LYS A 210 17.03 3.77 -7.41
C LYS A 210 17.97 4.27 -8.50
N ASN A 211 17.47 5.17 -9.34
CA ASN A 211 18.15 5.72 -10.51
C ASN A 211 17.99 7.24 -10.54
N ASP A 212 18.89 7.92 -11.25
CA ASP A 212 18.83 9.38 -11.46
C ASP A 212 17.83 9.76 -12.57
N SER A 213 17.46 8.81 -13.43
CA SER A 213 16.47 9.01 -14.49
C SER A 213 15.05 8.93 -13.91
N PRO A 214 14.19 9.93 -14.18
CA PRO A 214 12.81 9.86 -13.76
C PRO A 214 12.08 8.72 -14.48
N THR A 215 11.17 8.04 -13.77
CA THR A 215 10.23 7.10 -14.39
C THR A 215 9.07 7.85 -15.04
N PHE A 216 8.79 9.09 -14.63
CA PHE A 216 7.84 9.99 -15.27
C PHE A 216 8.22 11.44 -15.02
N ALA A 217 7.98 12.31 -15.99
CA ALA A 217 8.18 13.75 -15.86
C ALA A 217 6.96 14.49 -16.41
N HIS A 218 6.44 15.43 -15.62
CA HIS A 218 5.40 16.34 -16.06
C HIS A 218 5.92 17.21 -17.23
N ARG A 219 5.05 17.53 -18.19
CA ARG A 219 5.40 18.24 -19.44
C ARG A 219 6.11 19.59 -19.20
N ASP A 220 5.70 20.31 -18.15
CA ASP A 220 6.24 21.62 -17.78
C ASP A 220 7.31 21.49 -16.69
N GLY A 221 7.64 20.25 -16.29
CA GLY A 221 8.62 19.92 -15.27
C GLY A 221 8.21 20.28 -13.85
N ILE A 222 6.92 20.56 -13.61
CA ILE A 222 6.37 20.93 -12.30
C ILE A 222 6.52 19.81 -11.27
N PHE A 223 6.48 18.55 -11.72
CA PHE A 223 6.86 17.42 -10.89
C PHE A 223 7.52 16.30 -11.71
N THR A 224 8.24 15.44 -11.01
CA THR A 224 9.00 14.31 -11.56
C THR A 224 8.90 13.12 -10.62
N GLU A 225 8.78 11.92 -11.15
CA GLU A 225 8.60 10.69 -10.36
C GLU A 225 9.77 9.73 -10.56
N PHE A 226 10.12 9.00 -9.49
CA PHE A 226 11.24 8.08 -9.43
C PHE A 226 10.87 6.82 -8.65
N ASP A 227 11.40 5.67 -9.05
CA ASP A 227 11.34 4.48 -8.21
C ASP A 227 12.32 4.63 -7.03
N VAL A 228 11.85 4.26 -5.83
CA VAL A 228 12.65 4.31 -4.60
C VAL A 228 12.72 2.95 -3.90
N ASP A 229 13.79 2.73 -3.13
CA ASP A 229 13.91 1.67 -2.12
C ASP A 229 13.83 2.26 -0.71
N GLU A 230 13.28 1.50 0.23
CA GLU A 230 13.27 1.85 1.66
C GLU A 230 14.56 1.39 2.34
N GLU A 231 15.22 2.29 3.08
CA GLU A 231 16.46 1.97 3.78
C GLU A 231 16.21 0.97 4.92
N GLY A 232 17.02 -0.08 4.99
CA GLY A 232 16.96 -1.09 6.05
C GLY A 232 15.85 -2.13 5.90
N VAL A 233 14.95 -1.99 4.92
CA VAL A 233 13.88 -2.97 4.65
C VAL A 233 14.13 -3.64 3.30
N GLN A 234 14.52 -4.91 3.34
CA GLN A 234 14.78 -5.67 2.12
C GLN A 234 13.48 -5.85 1.33
N MET A 235 13.53 -5.63 0.02
CA MET A 235 12.39 -5.77 -0.91
C MET A 235 11.29 -4.70 -0.85
N SER A 236 11.33 -3.73 0.08
CA SER A 236 10.36 -2.62 0.12
C SER A 236 10.69 -1.56 -0.94
N THR A 237 9.73 -1.30 -1.83
CA THR A 237 9.84 -0.30 -2.90
C THR A 237 8.72 0.73 -2.80
N GLY A 238 8.94 1.88 -3.43
CA GLY A 238 7.94 2.94 -3.51
C GLY A 238 8.08 3.77 -4.77
N LEU A 239 7.16 4.71 -4.92
CA LEU A 239 7.18 5.74 -5.95
C LEU A 239 7.35 7.10 -5.30
N LEU A 240 8.47 7.77 -5.54
CA LEU A 240 8.71 9.14 -5.13
C LEU A 240 8.18 10.10 -6.18
N ARG A 241 7.33 11.04 -5.80
CA ARG A 241 7.02 12.24 -6.58
C ARG A 241 7.73 13.44 -5.97
N ARG A 242 8.46 14.17 -6.81
CA ARG A 242 9.18 15.40 -6.45
C ARG A 242 8.63 16.57 -7.23
N TRP A 243 8.22 17.59 -6.50
CA TRP A 243 7.65 18.82 -7.02
C TRP A 243 8.72 19.92 -7.16
N ASP A 244 8.54 20.76 -8.16
CA ASP A 244 9.29 21.99 -8.40
C ASP A 244 8.31 23.13 -8.69
N PHE A 245 7.76 23.71 -7.62
CA PHE A 245 6.78 24.77 -7.75
C PHE A 245 7.36 26.05 -8.37
N THR A 246 8.69 26.19 -8.51
CA THR A 246 9.29 27.33 -9.23
C THR A 246 8.90 27.36 -10.70
N LYS A 247 8.53 26.21 -11.26
CA LYS A 247 8.06 26.05 -12.64
C LYS A 247 6.54 26.16 -12.78
N ALA A 248 5.81 26.25 -11.67
CA ALA A 248 4.38 26.49 -11.68
C ALA A 248 4.09 28.00 -11.75
N ASP A 249 2.87 28.36 -12.14
CA ASP A 249 2.38 29.74 -12.07
C ASP A 249 2.71 30.42 -10.73
N THR A 250 3.02 31.71 -10.78
CA THR A 250 3.47 32.53 -9.63
C THR A 250 2.57 32.41 -8.41
N ARG A 251 1.26 32.23 -8.60
CA ARG A 251 0.30 32.01 -7.50
C ARG A 251 0.56 30.74 -6.69
N PHE A 252 1.07 29.67 -7.32
CA PHE A 252 1.47 28.43 -6.65
C PHE A 252 2.92 28.45 -6.17
N GLN A 253 3.66 29.53 -6.44
CA GLN A 253 4.95 29.78 -5.80
C GLN A 253 4.79 30.40 -4.41
N ALA A 254 3.60 30.90 -4.06
CA ALA A 254 3.26 31.31 -2.71
C ALA A 254 2.84 30.11 -1.85
N GLU A 255 3.04 30.19 -0.53
CA GLU A 255 2.72 29.10 0.40
C GLU A 255 1.23 28.76 0.43
N GLU A 256 0.37 29.77 0.47
CA GLU A 256 -1.09 29.60 0.43
C GLU A 256 -1.54 28.88 -0.85
N GLY A 257 -0.99 29.25 -2.00
CA GLY A 257 -1.27 28.57 -3.27
C GLY A 257 -0.79 27.12 -3.26
N ARG A 258 0.44 26.85 -2.81
CA ARG A 258 0.98 25.48 -2.71
C ARG A 258 0.15 24.58 -1.81
N ALA A 259 -0.30 25.08 -0.66
CA ALA A 259 -1.08 24.32 0.30
C ALA A 259 -2.35 23.72 -0.30
N THR A 260 -2.83 24.27 -1.42
CA THR A 260 -4.00 23.75 -2.13
C THR A 260 -3.74 22.54 -3.03
N ILE A 261 -2.47 22.22 -3.31
CA ILE A 261 -2.02 21.08 -4.14
C ILE A 261 -1.27 20.06 -3.28
N VAL A 262 -0.37 20.54 -2.42
CA VAL A 262 0.51 19.73 -1.57
C VAL A 262 -0.31 18.85 -0.63
N GLY A 263 -0.16 17.53 -0.75
CA GLY A 263 -0.90 16.54 0.03
C GLY A 263 -2.39 16.44 -0.30
N ARG A 264 -2.87 17.12 -1.34
CA ARG A 264 -4.29 17.06 -1.76
C ARG A 264 -4.70 15.64 -2.11
N GLU A 265 -3.87 14.92 -2.87
CA GLU A 265 -4.13 13.52 -3.25
C GLU A 265 -4.34 12.63 -2.02
N LYS A 266 -3.51 12.78 -0.97
CA LYS A 266 -3.69 12.07 0.31
C LYS A 266 -5.04 12.39 0.96
N SER A 267 -5.46 13.66 0.94
CA SER A 267 -6.78 14.06 1.46
C SER A 267 -7.94 13.49 0.64
N VAL A 268 -7.84 13.46 -0.69
CA VAL A 268 -8.86 12.85 -1.56
C VAL A 268 -8.98 11.36 -1.28
N ILE A 269 -7.86 10.64 -1.19
CA ILE A 269 -7.86 9.21 -0.91
C ILE A 269 -8.49 8.92 0.46
N ALA A 270 -8.16 9.68 1.49
CA ALA A 270 -8.76 9.52 2.82
C ALA A 270 -10.29 9.76 2.79
N TRP A 271 -10.75 10.74 2.03
CA TRP A 271 -12.17 11.03 1.85
C TRP A 271 -12.93 9.88 1.15
N LEU A 272 -12.31 9.29 0.12
CA LEU A 272 -12.85 8.15 -0.61
C LEU A 272 -12.91 6.89 0.26
N ASP A 273 -11.83 6.57 0.97
CA ASP A 273 -11.74 5.39 1.84
C ASP A 273 -12.78 5.42 2.97
N ASP A 274 -13.01 6.58 3.57
CA ASP A 274 -13.99 6.80 4.64
C ASP A 274 -15.42 6.46 4.20
N ARG A 275 -15.74 6.68 2.92
CA ARG A 275 -17.09 6.42 2.35
C ARG A 275 -17.20 5.07 1.69
N ASN A 276 -16.12 4.57 1.11
CA ASN A 276 -16.08 3.26 0.48
C ASN A 276 -14.68 2.66 0.65
N PRO A 277 -14.48 1.75 1.62
CA PRO A 277 -13.20 1.12 1.88
C PRO A 277 -12.61 0.38 0.67
N ILE A 278 -13.45 -0.04 -0.28
CA ILE A 278 -13.03 -0.70 -1.52
C ILE A 278 -12.27 0.27 -2.45
N CYS A 279 -12.53 1.59 -2.37
CA CYS A 279 -11.74 2.57 -3.10
C CYS A 279 -10.25 2.42 -2.79
N GLY A 280 -9.91 2.07 -1.54
CA GLY A 280 -8.52 1.99 -1.14
C GLY A 280 -7.72 0.90 -1.81
N SER A 281 -8.32 -0.24 -2.14
CA SER A 281 -7.61 -1.31 -2.86
C SER A 281 -7.32 -0.95 -4.32
N SER A 282 -8.11 -0.04 -4.89
CA SER A 282 -8.03 0.42 -6.29
C SER A 282 -7.13 1.65 -6.50
N LEU A 283 -6.52 2.20 -5.43
CA LEU A 283 -5.73 3.43 -5.46
C LEU A 283 -4.30 3.23 -4.96
N LEU A 284 -3.35 3.99 -5.50
CA LEU A 284 -1.97 4.01 -5.05
C LEU A 284 -1.86 4.80 -3.73
N LYS A 285 -1.46 4.15 -2.64
CA LYS A 285 -1.53 4.73 -1.29
C LYS A 285 -0.33 5.62 -0.96
N PRO A 286 -0.53 6.80 -0.35
CA PRO A 286 0.58 7.60 0.17
C PRO A 286 1.21 6.94 1.40
N LYS A 287 2.55 6.85 1.44
CA LYS A 287 3.31 6.34 2.59
C LYS A 287 3.82 7.48 3.48
N VAL A 288 4.54 8.43 2.88
CA VAL A 288 5.17 9.54 3.59
C VAL A 288 5.26 10.75 2.69
N ASP A 289 5.16 11.94 3.27
CA ASP A 289 5.35 13.19 2.57
C ASP A 289 6.35 14.11 3.28
N ASP A 290 6.87 15.07 2.52
CA ASP A 290 7.82 16.05 3.00
C ASP A 290 7.19 16.86 4.13
N PRO A 291 7.73 16.76 5.36
CA PRO A 291 7.25 17.61 6.44
C PRO A 291 7.40 19.06 6.02
N ASP A 292 8.54 19.41 5.37
CA ASP A 292 8.81 20.59 4.52
C ASP A 292 7.63 21.48 4.12
N ARG A 293 6.76 20.86 3.28
CA ARG A 293 5.77 21.54 2.42
C ARG A 293 6.33 22.77 1.68
N GLY A 294 7.64 22.73 1.39
CA GLY A 294 8.37 23.80 0.73
C GLY A 294 8.14 23.86 -0.78
N VAL A 295 8.88 24.75 -1.45
CA VAL A 295 8.81 24.90 -2.93
C VAL A 295 9.29 23.64 -3.67
N SER A 296 10.16 22.85 -3.03
CA SER A 296 10.63 21.55 -3.53
C SER A 296 10.02 20.38 -2.75
N TYR A 297 8.68 20.39 -2.60
CA TYR A 297 7.93 19.35 -1.91
C TYR A 297 8.17 17.97 -2.52
N TRP A 298 8.08 16.92 -1.71
CA TRP A 298 8.18 15.55 -2.16
C TRP A 298 7.21 14.66 -1.40
N GLU A 299 6.85 13.54 -2.00
CA GLU A 299 5.94 12.56 -1.41
C GLU A 299 6.27 11.17 -1.96
N VAL A 300 6.03 10.14 -1.17
CA VAL A 300 6.30 8.74 -1.52
C VAL A 300 5.01 7.94 -1.39
N PHE A 301 4.71 7.18 -2.43
CA PHE A 301 3.58 6.26 -2.50
C PHE A 301 4.03 4.80 -2.45
N GLU A 302 3.13 3.91 -2.05
CA GLU A 302 3.30 2.47 -2.12
C GLU A 302 3.35 2.02 -3.59
N LYS A 303 4.42 1.33 -3.97
CA LYS A 303 4.53 0.71 -5.29
C LYS A 303 5.16 -0.66 -5.17
N ARG A 304 4.49 -1.67 -5.73
CA ARG A 304 5.01 -3.03 -5.82
C ARG A 304 6.00 -3.14 -6.99
N ARG A 305 6.96 -4.06 -6.89
CA ARG A 305 8.04 -4.24 -7.87
C ARG A 305 7.55 -4.63 -9.27
N ARG A 306 6.50 -5.45 -9.37
CA ARG A 306 5.95 -5.95 -10.63
C ARG A 306 4.93 -5.00 -11.27
N MET A 307 4.53 -3.96 -10.55
CA MET A 307 3.53 -3.00 -11.00
C MET A 307 4.18 -1.98 -11.93
N LYS A 308 3.62 -1.86 -13.14
CA LYS A 308 4.09 -0.98 -14.21
C LYS A 308 3.05 0.09 -14.51
N ARG A 309 3.45 1.23 -15.05
CA ARG A 309 2.48 2.20 -15.61
C ARG A 309 1.92 1.68 -16.93
N LEU A 310 0.73 2.12 -17.31
CA LEU A 310 0.13 1.76 -18.60
C LEU A 310 1.05 2.13 -19.78
N ALA A 311 1.72 3.29 -19.75
CA ALA A 311 2.69 3.65 -20.79
C ALA A 311 3.81 2.60 -20.96
N GLU A 312 4.39 2.15 -19.85
CA GLU A 312 5.45 1.11 -19.84
C GLU A 312 4.92 -0.26 -20.26
N TYR A 313 3.67 -0.58 -19.89
CA TYR A 313 3.00 -1.81 -20.30
C TYR A 313 2.78 -1.85 -21.82
N CYS A 314 2.30 -0.76 -22.42
CA CYS A 314 2.10 -0.64 -23.87
C CYS A 314 3.42 -0.89 -24.63
N GLU A 315 4.56 -0.44 -24.08
CA GLU A 315 5.87 -0.65 -24.69
C GLU A 315 6.42 -2.08 -24.53
N THR A 316 6.21 -2.73 -23.38
CA THR A 316 6.97 -3.93 -23.00
C THR A 316 6.16 -5.23 -22.92
N ASP A 317 4.86 -5.17 -22.65
CA ASP A 317 4.01 -6.34 -22.36
C ASP A 317 2.81 -6.47 -23.31
N PHE A 318 2.39 -5.40 -23.98
CA PHE A 318 1.23 -5.41 -24.88
C PHE A 318 1.27 -6.55 -25.91
N GLN A 319 2.41 -6.76 -26.57
CA GLN A 319 2.59 -7.84 -27.57
C GLN A 319 2.56 -9.25 -26.97
N LYS A 320 2.79 -9.37 -25.65
CA LYS A 320 2.76 -10.65 -24.93
C LYS A 320 1.38 -10.95 -24.36
N SER A 321 0.54 -9.93 -24.19
CA SER A 321 -0.80 -10.05 -23.62
C SER A 321 -1.84 -10.50 -24.65
N THR A 322 -2.77 -11.34 -24.21
CA THR A 322 -3.89 -11.78 -25.03
C THR A 322 -4.99 -10.72 -25.13
N PRO A 323 -5.84 -10.74 -26.17
CA PRO A 323 -7.02 -9.88 -26.23
C PRO A 323 -7.94 -10.00 -25.01
N GLY A 324 -8.10 -11.20 -24.44
CA GLY A 324 -8.90 -11.44 -23.24
C GLY A 324 -8.33 -10.76 -21.99
N GLU A 325 -7.02 -10.88 -21.76
CA GLU A 325 -6.34 -10.19 -20.65
C GLU A 325 -6.48 -8.66 -20.75
N ARG A 326 -6.33 -8.11 -21.97
CA ARG A 326 -6.51 -6.67 -22.21
C ARG A 326 -7.94 -6.20 -21.94
N LEU A 327 -8.94 -7.02 -22.30
CA LEU A 327 -10.35 -6.74 -21.97
C LEU A 327 -10.62 -6.79 -20.47
N GLU A 328 -9.99 -7.71 -19.73
CA GLU A 328 -10.14 -7.79 -18.29
C GLU A 328 -9.48 -6.60 -17.59
N LEU A 329 -8.26 -6.22 -17.98
CA LEU A 329 -7.61 -5.02 -17.48
C LEU A 329 -8.44 -3.75 -17.78
N ALA A 330 -9.07 -3.66 -18.96
CA ALA A 330 -9.97 -2.56 -19.30
C ALA A 330 -11.19 -2.53 -18.36
N ARG A 331 -11.79 -3.69 -18.09
CA ARG A 331 -12.90 -3.84 -17.14
C ARG A 331 -12.50 -3.37 -15.74
N GLN A 332 -11.31 -3.72 -15.28
CA GLN A 332 -10.81 -3.32 -13.97
C GLN A 332 -10.53 -1.81 -13.88
N ILE A 333 -9.98 -1.18 -14.93
CA ILE A 333 -9.81 0.29 -15.00
C ILE A 333 -11.17 0.98 -14.87
N LEU A 334 -12.17 0.55 -15.65
CA LEU A 334 -13.52 1.10 -15.63
C LEU A 334 -14.21 0.87 -14.28
N ALA A 335 -14.01 -0.30 -13.66
CA ALA A 335 -14.51 -0.61 -12.32
C ALA A 335 -13.89 0.29 -11.25
N SER A 336 -12.58 0.55 -11.30
CA SER A 336 -11.93 1.50 -10.40
C SER A 336 -12.51 2.90 -10.54
N ALA A 337 -12.75 3.38 -11.77
CA ALA A 337 -13.36 4.70 -11.98
C ALA A 337 -14.83 4.75 -11.54
N LYS A 338 -15.58 3.66 -11.69
CA LYS A 338 -16.95 3.53 -11.18
C LYS A 338 -17.01 3.77 -9.67
N LEU A 339 -16.06 3.23 -8.89
CA LEU A 339 -16.02 3.44 -7.43
C LEU A 339 -15.98 4.93 -7.06
N LEU A 340 -15.24 5.74 -7.83
CA LEU A 340 -15.18 7.19 -7.64
C LEU A 340 -16.51 7.86 -8.05
N HIS A 341 -17.04 7.51 -9.22
CA HIS A 341 -18.25 8.13 -9.78
C HIS A 341 -19.52 7.82 -8.97
N ASP A 342 -19.60 6.63 -8.36
CA ASP A 342 -20.69 6.25 -7.46
C ASP A 342 -20.76 7.20 -6.24
N LEU A 343 -19.61 7.70 -5.78
CA LEU A 343 -19.49 8.72 -4.73
C LEU A 343 -19.61 10.16 -5.25
N LYS A 344 -19.98 10.34 -6.53
CA LYS A 344 -20.00 11.65 -7.21
C LYS A 344 -18.63 12.34 -7.22
N ALA A 345 -17.55 11.56 -7.18
CA ALA A 345 -16.20 12.02 -7.37
C ALA A 345 -15.71 11.76 -8.80
N ALA A 346 -14.87 12.66 -9.31
CA ALA A 346 -14.21 12.54 -10.61
C ALA A 346 -12.70 12.72 -10.44
N HIS A 347 -11.90 11.93 -11.14
CA HIS A 347 -10.44 11.95 -11.12
C HIS A 347 -9.84 13.13 -11.89
N LEU A 348 -10.35 13.42 -13.09
CA LEU A 348 -9.98 14.56 -13.96
C LEU A 348 -8.56 14.57 -14.55
N ASP A 349 -7.76 13.54 -14.32
CA ASP A 349 -6.40 13.41 -14.86
C ASP A 349 -6.05 11.95 -15.24
N ILE A 350 -7.04 11.24 -15.77
CA ILE A 350 -6.88 9.86 -16.21
C ILE A 350 -6.05 9.83 -17.51
N GLY A 351 -5.02 8.99 -17.54
CA GLY A 351 -4.10 8.87 -18.66
C GLY A 351 -3.08 7.75 -18.43
N PRO A 352 -2.21 7.46 -19.41
CA PRO A 352 -1.20 6.40 -19.26
C PRO A 352 -0.22 6.59 -18.09
N HIS A 353 -0.09 7.82 -17.57
CA HIS A 353 0.73 8.17 -16.42
C HIS A 353 0.07 7.85 -15.07
N SER A 354 -1.26 7.79 -15.01
CA SER A 354 -2.02 7.63 -13.76
C SER A 354 -2.53 6.21 -13.53
N ILE A 355 -2.50 5.34 -14.55
CA ILE A 355 -2.89 3.92 -14.48
C ILE A 355 -1.67 3.02 -14.19
N TRP A 356 -1.82 2.16 -13.18
CA TRP A 356 -0.84 1.14 -12.78
C TRP A 356 -1.41 -0.26 -12.96
N LEU A 357 -0.63 -1.15 -13.57
CA LEU A 357 -1.03 -2.51 -13.95
C LEU A 357 -0.07 -3.54 -13.33
N GLU A 358 -0.62 -4.63 -12.82
CA GLU A 358 0.11 -5.84 -12.42
C GLU A 358 -0.68 -7.07 -12.91
N ALA A 359 -0.06 -7.89 -13.76
CA ALA A 359 -0.69 -9.08 -14.32
C ALA A 359 -1.03 -10.11 -13.23
N PRO A 360 -2.13 -10.87 -13.35
CA PRO A 360 -3.03 -10.90 -14.50
C PRO A 360 -4.14 -9.83 -14.50
N THR A 361 -4.55 -9.31 -13.35
CA THR A 361 -5.81 -8.51 -13.25
C THR A 361 -5.76 -7.32 -12.28
N THR A 362 -4.60 -6.95 -11.75
CA THR A 362 -4.52 -5.86 -10.77
C THR A 362 -4.38 -4.51 -11.45
N VAL A 363 -5.28 -3.57 -11.11
CA VAL A 363 -5.24 -2.17 -11.55
C VAL A 363 -5.26 -1.24 -10.34
N ARG A 364 -4.45 -0.18 -10.38
CA ARG A 364 -4.52 0.93 -9.41
C ARG A 364 -4.47 2.29 -10.11
N LEU A 365 -5.21 3.26 -9.59
CA LEU A 365 -5.17 4.66 -10.04
C LEU A 365 -4.29 5.51 -9.11
N SER A 366 -3.74 6.59 -9.65
CA SER A 366 -2.91 7.58 -8.95
C SER A 366 -3.12 8.96 -9.57
N HIS A 367 -2.50 10.03 -9.06
CA HIS A 367 -2.65 11.39 -9.57
C HIS A 367 -4.02 12.04 -9.29
N LEU A 368 -4.62 11.74 -8.13
CA LEU A 368 -5.90 12.32 -7.70
C LEU A 368 -5.83 13.80 -7.26
N MET A 369 -4.73 14.48 -7.55
CA MET A 369 -4.54 15.89 -7.21
C MET A 369 -5.58 16.81 -7.87
N ALA A 370 -6.07 16.45 -9.07
CA ALA A 370 -7.08 17.20 -9.80
C ALA A 370 -8.52 16.82 -9.42
N ALA A 371 -8.71 15.80 -8.58
CA ALA A 371 -10.01 15.22 -8.35
C ALA A 371 -11.03 16.22 -7.76
N SER A 372 -12.28 16.01 -8.16
CA SER A 372 -13.48 16.76 -7.73
C SER A 372 -14.39 15.85 -6.91
N PHE A 373 -15.00 16.36 -5.83
CA PHE A 373 -15.92 15.61 -4.96
C PHE A 373 -16.83 16.55 -4.14
N PRO A 374 -17.98 16.10 -3.61
CA PRO A 374 -19.06 16.96 -3.10
C PRO A 374 -18.72 17.97 -2.00
N GLU A 375 -17.66 17.73 -1.21
CA GLU A 375 -17.28 18.57 -0.06
C GLU A 375 -16.10 19.52 -0.36
N ILE A 376 -15.46 19.37 -1.51
CA ILE A 376 -14.33 20.20 -1.94
C ILE A 376 -14.59 20.60 -3.39
N GLU A 377 -14.83 21.89 -3.62
CA GLU A 377 -15.00 22.42 -4.98
C GLU A 377 -13.90 21.89 -5.92
N SER A 378 -14.32 21.58 -7.15
CA SER A 378 -13.42 21.19 -8.23
C SER A 378 -12.29 22.21 -8.35
N MET A 379 -11.08 21.74 -8.66
CA MET A 379 -9.93 22.60 -8.91
C MET A 379 -10.29 23.64 -9.99
N GLY A 380 -10.45 24.92 -9.61
CA GLY A 380 -10.86 25.98 -10.54
C GLY A 380 -9.94 26.12 -11.76
N SER A 381 -10.41 26.82 -12.80
CA SER A 381 -9.83 26.90 -14.15
C SER A 381 -8.33 27.21 -14.24
N ALA A 382 -7.70 27.76 -13.22
CA ALA A 382 -6.27 28.05 -13.26
C ALA A 382 -5.38 26.89 -12.74
N ARG A 383 -5.92 25.68 -12.52
CA ARG A 383 -5.16 24.48 -12.09
C ARG A 383 -4.91 23.46 -13.22
N PHE A 384 -5.29 23.78 -14.46
CA PHE A 384 -5.00 22.94 -15.64
C PHE A 384 -3.51 22.69 -15.90
N GLN A 385 -2.61 23.55 -15.40
CA GLN A 385 -1.16 23.37 -15.58
C GLN A 385 -0.63 22.07 -14.95
N PHE A 386 -1.31 21.50 -13.95
CA PHE A 386 -0.86 20.28 -13.27
C PHE A 386 -1.32 18.99 -13.96
N LEU A 387 -2.23 19.08 -14.93
CA LEU A 387 -2.72 17.92 -15.66
C LEU A 387 -1.64 17.36 -16.58
N SER A 388 -1.61 16.03 -16.71
CA SER A 388 -0.75 15.30 -17.65
C SER A 388 -1.54 14.46 -18.66
N SER A 389 -2.85 14.39 -18.49
CA SER A 389 -3.80 13.74 -19.40
C SER A 389 -3.95 14.46 -20.75
N SER A 390 -4.63 13.79 -21.68
CA SER A 390 -4.91 14.32 -23.03
C SER A 390 -5.88 15.50 -22.99
N THR A 391 -5.79 16.38 -23.98
CA THR A 391 -6.76 17.45 -24.19
C THR A 391 -8.14 16.86 -24.47
N VAL A 392 -9.16 17.30 -23.73
CA VAL A 392 -10.56 16.89 -23.98
C VAL A 392 -11.30 17.95 -24.81
N PRO A 393 -12.40 17.61 -25.50
CA PRO A 393 -13.15 18.56 -26.33
C PRO A 393 -13.56 19.84 -25.60
N GLU A 394 -13.96 19.74 -24.34
CA GLU A 394 -14.40 20.86 -23.51
C GLU A 394 -13.28 21.87 -23.22
N ASP A 395 -12.02 21.41 -23.20
CA ASP A 395 -10.87 22.30 -22.99
C ASP A 395 -10.64 23.22 -24.20
N VAL A 396 -11.14 22.83 -25.38
CA VAL A 396 -11.02 23.58 -26.65
C VAL A 396 -12.29 24.38 -26.95
N LEU A 397 -13.46 23.74 -26.82
CA LEU A 397 -14.76 24.32 -27.17
C LEU A 397 -15.28 25.30 -26.11
N GLY A 398 -14.80 25.18 -24.86
CA GLY A 398 -15.30 25.94 -23.72
C GLY A 398 -16.72 25.54 -23.28
N GLY A 399 -17.20 26.14 -22.19
CA GLY A 399 -18.55 25.92 -21.65
C GLY A 399 -18.58 25.19 -20.31
N GLU A 400 -19.79 24.77 -19.90
CA GLU A 400 -20.01 24.09 -18.62
C GLU A 400 -19.36 22.69 -18.61
N VAL A 401 -18.47 22.43 -17.67
CA VAL A 401 -17.72 21.17 -17.59
C VAL A 401 -18.49 20.19 -16.69
N ASN A 402 -18.78 18.99 -17.19
CA ASN A 402 -19.27 17.89 -16.35
C ASN A 402 -18.08 16.98 -15.99
N PRO A 403 -17.64 16.94 -14.71
CA PRO A 403 -16.46 16.18 -14.28
C PRO A 403 -16.51 14.69 -14.66
N LEU A 404 -17.67 14.04 -14.49
CA LEU A 404 -17.82 12.61 -14.74
C LEU A 404 -17.74 12.29 -16.24
N ARG A 405 -18.33 13.14 -17.09
CA ARG A 405 -18.28 12.97 -18.56
C ARG A 405 -16.90 13.30 -19.14
N LYS A 406 -16.11 14.14 -18.45
CA LYS A 406 -14.70 14.37 -18.76
C LYS A 406 -13.88 13.11 -18.49
N ASP A 407 -14.10 12.46 -17.34
CA ASP A 407 -13.47 11.17 -17.03
C ASP A 407 -13.86 10.08 -18.02
N VAL A 408 -15.14 10.00 -18.44
CA VAL A 408 -15.60 9.05 -19.48
C VAL A 408 -14.78 9.18 -20.76
N PHE A 409 -14.51 10.41 -21.22
CA PHE A 409 -13.69 10.63 -22.41
C PHE A 409 -12.24 10.14 -22.20
N LEU A 410 -11.62 10.50 -21.07
CA LEU A 410 -10.26 10.08 -20.73
C LEU A 410 -10.15 8.55 -20.55
N LEU A 411 -11.17 7.92 -19.96
CA LEU A 411 -11.30 6.47 -19.83
C LEU A 411 -11.34 5.80 -21.21
N GLY A 412 -12.07 6.38 -22.17
CA GLY A 412 -12.07 5.94 -23.57
C GLY A 412 -10.67 5.93 -24.17
N CYS A 413 -9.89 6.99 -23.95
CA CYS A 413 -8.51 7.10 -24.41
C CYS A 413 -7.58 6.04 -23.81
N VAL A 414 -7.66 5.78 -22.49
CA VAL A 414 -6.78 4.77 -21.85
C VAL A 414 -7.19 3.34 -22.21
N VAL A 415 -8.49 3.06 -22.36
CA VAL A 415 -8.97 1.75 -22.84
C VAL A 415 -8.53 1.54 -24.29
N HIS A 416 -8.55 2.58 -25.12
CA HIS A 416 -8.00 2.53 -26.48
C HIS A 416 -6.50 2.18 -26.46
N ALA A 417 -5.70 2.87 -25.64
CA ALA A 417 -4.26 2.56 -25.49
C ALA A 417 -4.01 1.13 -25.01
N LEU A 418 -4.85 0.62 -24.11
CA LEU A 418 -4.74 -0.75 -23.61
C LEU A 418 -5.09 -1.80 -24.67
N LEU A 419 -6.14 -1.59 -25.47
CA LEU A 419 -6.59 -2.58 -26.47
C LEU A 419 -5.77 -2.53 -27.77
N PHE A 420 -5.31 -1.34 -28.18
CA PHE A 420 -4.65 -1.11 -29.47
C PHE A 420 -3.16 -0.77 -29.35
N GLY A 421 -2.65 -0.52 -28.14
CA GLY A 421 -1.23 -0.28 -27.86
C GLY A 421 -0.80 1.17 -28.02
N GLU A 422 -1.69 2.05 -28.47
CA GLU A 422 -1.44 3.47 -28.69
C GLU A 422 -2.66 4.32 -28.31
N LEU A 423 -2.44 5.58 -27.92
CA LEU A 423 -3.54 6.52 -27.69
C LEU A 423 -4.25 6.88 -29.00
N PRO A 424 -5.54 7.24 -28.97
CA PRO A 424 -6.25 7.71 -30.15
C PRO A 424 -5.59 8.98 -30.72
N ALA A 425 -5.55 9.09 -32.04
CA ALA A 425 -4.96 10.22 -32.73
C ALA A 425 -5.84 11.48 -32.62
N GLY A 426 -5.22 12.66 -32.70
CA GLY A 426 -5.92 13.95 -32.69
C GLY A 426 -5.70 14.77 -31.42
N SER A 427 -6.15 16.03 -31.46
CA SER A 427 -6.18 16.93 -30.31
C SER A 427 -7.39 17.87 -30.44
N PRO A 428 -8.54 17.57 -29.80
CA PRO A 428 -8.78 16.42 -28.94
C PRO A 428 -8.74 15.07 -29.71
N PRO A 429 -8.46 13.94 -29.05
CA PRO A 429 -8.45 12.63 -29.68
C PRO A 429 -9.81 12.24 -30.28
N ASP A 430 -9.80 11.48 -31.37
CA ASP A 430 -11.01 11.01 -32.07
C ASP A 430 -10.96 9.48 -32.30
N TRP A 431 -12.13 8.86 -32.44
CA TRP A 431 -12.25 7.42 -32.68
C TRP A 431 -12.08 7.11 -34.18
N ASP A 432 -11.12 6.23 -34.52
CA ASP A 432 -10.97 5.67 -35.87
C ASP A 432 -11.01 4.13 -35.82
N ALA A 433 -12.06 3.54 -36.40
CA ALA A 433 -12.24 2.09 -36.46
C ALA A 433 -11.10 1.35 -37.20
N LYS A 434 -10.30 2.03 -38.03
CA LYS A 434 -9.17 1.43 -38.76
C LYS A 434 -8.04 0.95 -37.85
N VAL A 435 -8.01 1.38 -36.59
CA VAL A 435 -7.01 0.92 -35.61
C VAL A 435 -7.17 -0.58 -35.31
N ASP A 436 -8.40 -1.11 -35.38
CA ASP A 436 -8.72 -2.53 -35.16
C ASP A 436 -8.51 -3.35 -36.45
N ARG A 437 -7.25 -3.46 -36.88
CA ARG A 437 -6.88 -4.09 -38.17
C ARG A 437 -7.36 -5.52 -38.31
N ASP A 438 -7.39 -6.26 -37.21
CA ASP A 438 -7.76 -7.68 -37.16
C ASP A 438 -9.26 -7.89 -36.84
N GLY A 439 -9.99 -6.80 -36.60
CA GLY A 439 -11.43 -6.83 -36.28
C GLY A 439 -11.78 -7.52 -34.96
N LEU A 440 -10.81 -7.63 -34.04
CA LEU A 440 -10.94 -8.38 -32.78
C LEU A 440 -11.89 -7.69 -31.79
N PHE A 441 -12.07 -6.38 -31.93
CA PHE A 441 -12.84 -5.55 -31.00
C PHE A 441 -13.98 -4.80 -31.70
N THR A 442 -14.45 -5.30 -32.84
CA THR A 442 -15.53 -4.71 -33.65
C THR A 442 -16.80 -4.39 -32.85
N THR A 443 -17.17 -5.23 -31.88
CA THR A 443 -18.34 -4.98 -31.03
C THR A 443 -18.16 -3.82 -30.05
N LEU A 444 -16.92 -3.41 -29.77
CA LEU A 444 -16.61 -2.23 -28.95
C LEU A 444 -16.55 -0.94 -29.77
N HIS A 445 -16.62 -0.98 -31.11
CA HIS A 445 -16.56 0.23 -31.93
C HIS A 445 -17.66 1.25 -31.58
N PRO A 446 -18.94 0.87 -31.38
CA PRO A 446 -19.97 1.81 -30.94
C PRO A 446 -19.70 2.36 -29.54
N TRP A 447 -19.08 1.57 -28.67
CA TRP A 447 -18.69 1.99 -27.33
C TRP A 447 -17.58 3.04 -27.36
N PHE A 448 -16.58 2.87 -28.23
CA PHE A 448 -15.53 3.87 -28.43
C PHE A 448 -16.08 5.15 -29.05
N ALA A 449 -16.90 5.04 -30.11
CA ALA A 449 -17.53 6.19 -30.75
C ALA A 449 -18.34 7.03 -29.74
N ARG A 450 -19.09 6.37 -28.84
CA ARG A 450 -19.84 7.06 -27.79
C ARG A 450 -18.94 7.64 -26.71
N SER A 451 -17.88 6.95 -26.29
CA SER A 451 -16.96 7.43 -25.24
C SER A 451 -16.15 8.65 -25.69
N LEU A 452 -15.71 8.66 -26.95
CA LEU A 452 -14.86 9.68 -27.54
C LEU A 452 -15.66 10.73 -28.36
N ASP A 453 -16.98 10.80 -28.16
CA ASP A 453 -17.83 11.77 -28.86
C ASP A 453 -17.46 13.22 -28.46
N ILE A 454 -17.44 14.11 -29.45
CA ILE A 454 -17.15 15.53 -29.23
C ILE A 454 -18.25 16.21 -28.39
N ASP A 455 -19.52 15.80 -28.55
CA ASP A 455 -20.62 16.24 -27.71
C ASP A 455 -20.63 15.48 -26.39
N LYS A 456 -20.31 16.18 -25.31
CA LYS A 456 -20.34 15.64 -23.94
C LYS A 456 -21.66 14.96 -23.60
N ASN A 457 -22.80 15.42 -24.12
CA ASN A 457 -24.12 14.87 -23.80
C ASN A 457 -24.39 13.54 -24.51
N ALA A 458 -23.73 13.29 -25.65
CA ALA A 458 -23.80 12.02 -26.37
C ALA A 458 -23.00 10.90 -25.66
N ARG A 459 -21.97 11.28 -24.88
CA ARG A 459 -21.17 10.34 -24.07
C ARG A 459 -21.99 9.63 -23.00
N PHE A 460 -21.42 8.58 -22.42
CA PHE A 460 -21.96 7.97 -21.19
C PHE A 460 -22.02 9.01 -20.06
N ALA A 461 -23.05 8.90 -19.21
CA ALA A 461 -23.26 9.84 -18.11
C ALA A 461 -22.15 9.75 -17.05
N ASP A 462 -21.66 8.54 -16.80
CA ASP A 462 -20.61 8.23 -15.83
C ASP A 462 -19.93 6.89 -16.14
N ALA A 463 -18.93 6.52 -15.33
CA ALA A 463 -18.18 5.27 -15.46
C ALA A 463 -19.03 4.03 -15.17
N SER A 464 -20.17 4.15 -14.45
CA SER A 464 -21.07 3.02 -14.24
C SER A 464 -21.78 2.66 -15.54
N GLU A 465 -22.41 3.64 -16.19
CA GLU A 465 -23.08 3.41 -17.47
C GLU A 465 -22.07 2.94 -18.54
N MET A 466 -20.88 3.54 -18.54
CA MET A 466 -19.79 3.18 -19.44
C MET A 466 -19.32 1.74 -19.24
N LEU A 467 -19.16 1.28 -18.00
CA LEU A 467 -18.76 -0.09 -17.66
C LEU A 467 -19.85 -1.10 -18.03
N ASP A 468 -21.12 -0.80 -17.75
CA ASP A 468 -22.24 -1.68 -18.11
C ASP A 468 -22.33 -1.87 -19.63
N ALA A 469 -22.18 -0.78 -20.38
CA ALA A 469 -22.12 -0.82 -21.84
C ALA A 469 -20.88 -1.55 -22.36
N PHE A 470 -19.71 -1.35 -21.74
CA PHE A 470 -18.48 -2.06 -22.08
C PHE A 470 -18.66 -3.57 -21.89
N ASN A 471 -19.21 -3.99 -20.76
CA ASN A 471 -19.48 -5.39 -20.46
C ASN A 471 -20.44 -6.00 -21.49
N ALA A 472 -21.54 -5.32 -21.81
CA ALA A 472 -22.47 -5.77 -22.82
C ALA A 472 -21.81 -5.94 -24.21
N ALA A 473 -21.01 -4.96 -24.64
CA ALA A 473 -20.32 -4.97 -25.93
C ALA A 473 -19.18 -6.00 -26.00
N ALA A 474 -18.38 -6.12 -24.94
CA ALA A 474 -17.30 -7.08 -24.83
C ALA A 474 -17.82 -8.53 -24.77
N SER A 475 -19.01 -8.76 -24.19
CA SER A 475 -19.67 -10.07 -24.20
C SER A 475 -20.29 -10.44 -25.56
N SER A 476 -20.50 -9.47 -26.46
CA SER A 476 -21.25 -9.67 -27.71
C SER A 476 -20.40 -10.06 -28.93
N GLY A 477 -19.06 -9.97 -28.87
CA GLY A 477 -18.19 -10.10 -30.06
C GLY A 477 -17.07 -11.13 -30.01
N SER A 478 -16.56 -11.44 -28.83
CA SER A 478 -15.39 -12.33 -28.64
C SER A 478 -15.71 -13.56 -27.80
N GLY A 479 -16.97 -13.69 -27.34
CA GLY A 479 -17.43 -14.72 -26.43
C GLY A 479 -17.46 -16.11 -27.06
N GLU A 480 -18.19 -16.35 -28.15
CA GLU A 480 -18.48 -17.74 -28.54
C GLU A 480 -17.21 -18.53 -28.91
N LYS A 481 -16.28 -18.02 -29.73
CA LYS A 481 -15.12 -18.82 -30.14
C LYS A 481 -14.09 -19.05 -29.01
N SER A 482 -13.76 -18.01 -28.24
CA SER A 482 -12.83 -18.14 -27.10
C SER A 482 -13.45 -18.90 -25.93
N VAL A 483 -14.77 -18.77 -25.70
CA VAL A 483 -15.46 -19.54 -24.66
C VAL A 483 -15.62 -20.99 -25.10
N ILE A 484 -15.90 -21.27 -26.37
CA ILE A 484 -15.92 -22.64 -26.90
C ILE A 484 -14.53 -23.27 -26.77
N GLU A 485 -13.46 -22.59 -27.22
CA GLU A 485 -12.08 -23.08 -27.04
C GLU A 485 -11.73 -23.26 -25.56
N GLY A 486 -12.19 -22.34 -24.70
CA GLY A 486 -12.02 -22.43 -23.25
C GLY A 486 -12.75 -23.62 -22.62
N LEU A 487 -14.01 -23.87 -23.02
CA LEU A 487 -14.83 -24.99 -22.59
C LEU A 487 -14.29 -26.33 -23.13
N ASP A 488 -13.75 -26.34 -24.34
CA ASP A 488 -13.17 -27.52 -24.98
C ASP A 488 -11.96 -28.05 -24.21
N ARG A 489 -11.21 -27.19 -23.49
CA ARG A 489 -10.14 -27.62 -22.57
C ARG A 489 -10.67 -28.51 -21.44
N PHE A 490 -11.88 -28.24 -20.97
CA PHE A 490 -12.55 -29.02 -19.92
C PHE A 490 -13.34 -30.22 -20.49
N LEU A 491 -13.42 -30.36 -21.82
CA LEU A 491 -14.11 -31.45 -22.52
C LEU A 491 -13.32 -32.77 -22.53
N THR A 492 -12.82 -33.15 -21.35
CA THR A 492 -12.02 -34.35 -21.12
C THR A 492 -12.86 -35.62 -21.12
N LEU A 493 -14.13 -35.53 -20.71
CA LEU A 493 -15.12 -36.60 -20.76
C LEU A 493 -16.28 -36.15 -21.66
N LYS A 494 -16.39 -36.76 -22.84
CA LYS A 494 -17.25 -36.25 -23.94
C LYS A 494 -18.74 -36.57 -23.79
N SER A 495 -19.12 -37.32 -22.76
CA SER A 495 -20.51 -37.70 -22.50
C SER A 495 -20.69 -38.15 -21.06
N GLN A 496 -21.91 -38.05 -20.55
CA GLN A 496 -22.25 -38.55 -19.22
C GLN A 496 -21.92 -40.05 -19.07
N ARG A 497 -22.06 -40.86 -20.13
CA ARG A 497 -21.65 -42.28 -20.12
C ARG A 497 -20.16 -42.45 -19.80
N GLN A 498 -19.29 -41.57 -20.31
CA GLN A 498 -17.86 -41.62 -19.99
C GLN A 498 -17.58 -41.19 -18.55
N VAL A 499 -18.40 -40.30 -17.99
CA VAL A 499 -18.34 -39.92 -16.56
C VAL A 499 -18.61 -41.13 -15.68
N PHE A 500 -19.69 -41.88 -15.92
CA PHE A 500 -19.99 -43.11 -15.17
C PHE A 500 -18.96 -44.24 -15.38
N GLN A 501 -18.22 -44.23 -16.49
CA GLN A 501 -17.12 -45.18 -16.71
C GLN A 501 -15.86 -44.79 -15.95
N ALA A 502 -15.54 -43.49 -15.90
CA ALA A 502 -14.38 -42.96 -15.17
C ALA A 502 -14.61 -42.96 -13.66
N TYR A 503 -15.86 -42.72 -13.24
CA TYR A 503 -16.29 -42.61 -11.85
C TYR A 503 -17.53 -43.47 -11.61
N PRO A 504 -17.37 -44.81 -11.54
CA PRO A 504 -18.47 -45.73 -11.37
C PRO A 504 -19.22 -45.46 -10.06
N GLU A 505 -20.54 -45.47 -10.13
CA GLU A 505 -21.41 -45.29 -8.97
C GLU A 505 -21.30 -46.50 -8.03
N SER A 506 -20.81 -46.24 -6.81
CA SER A 506 -20.88 -47.21 -5.72
C SER A 506 -22.10 -46.97 -4.82
N GLU A 507 -22.48 -45.71 -4.60
CA GLU A 507 -23.67 -45.33 -3.83
C GLU A 507 -24.26 -44.01 -4.34
N LEU A 508 -25.57 -43.99 -4.64
CA LEU A 508 -26.27 -42.78 -5.03
C LEU A 508 -26.64 -41.95 -3.80
N ILE A 509 -26.17 -40.70 -3.74
CA ILE A 509 -26.42 -39.78 -2.62
C ILE A 509 -27.67 -38.93 -2.88
N GLN A 510 -27.79 -38.36 -4.09
CA GLN A 510 -28.93 -37.53 -4.48
C GLN A 510 -29.13 -37.61 -6.00
N GLU A 511 -30.38 -37.70 -6.45
CA GLU A 511 -30.71 -37.45 -7.85
C GLU A 511 -32.02 -36.68 -7.97
N ASP A 512 -31.96 -35.54 -8.66
CA ASP A 512 -33.14 -34.78 -9.07
C ASP A 512 -33.04 -34.35 -10.54
N GLN A 513 -33.99 -33.53 -10.99
CA GLN A 513 -34.01 -33.07 -12.38
C GLN A 513 -32.81 -32.20 -12.75
N ARG A 514 -32.13 -31.59 -11.78
CA ARG A 514 -31.04 -30.62 -11.94
C ARG A 514 -29.68 -31.22 -11.63
N VAL A 515 -29.56 -32.05 -10.60
CA VAL A 515 -28.27 -32.55 -10.10
C VAL A 515 -28.32 -34.06 -9.87
N ALA A 516 -27.21 -34.74 -10.11
CA ALA A 516 -26.94 -36.09 -9.62
C ALA A 516 -25.65 -36.06 -8.77
N ILE A 517 -25.68 -36.67 -7.59
CA ILE A 517 -24.57 -36.76 -6.65
C ILE A 517 -24.42 -38.22 -6.26
N TRP A 518 -23.23 -38.77 -6.43
CA TRP A 518 -22.94 -40.14 -6.04
C TRP A 518 -21.53 -40.28 -5.47
N ARG A 519 -21.35 -41.34 -4.70
CA ARG A 519 -20.05 -41.82 -4.24
C ARG A 519 -19.44 -42.73 -5.30
N THR A 520 -18.14 -42.61 -5.48
CA THR A 520 -17.33 -43.52 -6.29
C THR A 520 -16.11 -43.96 -5.46
N ASP A 521 -15.77 -45.25 -5.52
CA ASP A 521 -14.58 -45.76 -4.84
C ASP A 521 -13.40 -45.74 -5.81
N SER A 522 -12.30 -45.07 -5.43
CA SER A 522 -11.08 -44.96 -6.24
C SER A 522 -9.88 -45.57 -5.51
N SER A 523 -8.78 -45.83 -6.23
CA SER A 523 -7.54 -46.33 -5.62
C SER A 523 -6.95 -45.40 -4.56
N ASP A 524 -7.26 -44.10 -4.65
CA ASP A 524 -6.72 -43.05 -3.78
C ASP A 524 -7.70 -42.66 -2.66
N GLY A 525 -8.80 -43.41 -2.49
CA GLY A 525 -9.83 -43.17 -1.47
C GLY A 525 -11.24 -42.97 -2.05
N PRO A 526 -12.27 -42.91 -1.18
CA PRO A 526 -13.65 -42.64 -1.60
C PRO A 526 -13.83 -41.19 -2.03
N ARG A 527 -14.56 -40.98 -3.12
CA ARG A 527 -14.81 -39.66 -3.71
C ARG A 527 -16.29 -39.41 -3.90
N VAL A 528 -16.68 -38.14 -3.96
CA VAL A 528 -18.01 -37.69 -4.34
C VAL A 528 -17.94 -37.05 -5.72
N VAL A 529 -18.86 -37.43 -6.59
CA VAL A 529 -19.08 -36.80 -7.89
C VAL A 529 -20.39 -36.02 -7.84
N LYS A 530 -20.32 -34.72 -8.13
CA LYS A 530 -21.47 -33.83 -8.27
C LYS A 530 -21.61 -33.43 -9.74
N LEU A 531 -22.74 -33.80 -10.35
CA LEU A 531 -23.06 -33.54 -11.74
C LEU A 531 -24.26 -32.60 -11.84
N TRP A 532 -24.07 -31.43 -12.45
CA TRP A 532 -25.17 -30.53 -12.82
C TRP A 532 -25.62 -30.85 -14.25
N LYS A 533 -26.88 -31.30 -14.40
CA LYS A 533 -27.53 -31.67 -15.66
C LYS A 533 -27.85 -30.43 -16.49
N GLY A 534 -28.10 -30.59 -17.79
CA GLY A 534 -28.40 -29.47 -18.70
C GLY A 534 -29.56 -28.56 -18.25
N THR A 535 -30.56 -29.11 -17.56
CA THR A 535 -31.66 -28.38 -16.92
C THR A 535 -31.21 -27.42 -15.81
N ALA A 536 -30.13 -27.74 -15.09
CA ALA A 536 -29.53 -26.85 -14.11
C ALA A 536 -28.67 -25.75 -14.73
N ILE A 537 -28.16 -25.99 -15.94
CA ILE A 537 -27.30 -25.06 -16.67
C ILE A 537 -28.13 -23.98 -17.35
N GLY A 538 -29.27 -24.33 -17.94
CA GLY A 538 -30.12 -23.40 -18.69
C GLY A 538 -29.69 -23.26 -20.15
N ASP A 539 -29.86 -22.08 -20.74
CA ASP A 539 -29.50 -21.83 -22.14
C ASP A 539 -27.97 -21.78 -22.29
N LEU A 540 -27.40 -22.81 -22.91
CA LEU A 540 -25.96 -22.96 -23.06
C LEU A 540 -25.29 -21.75 -23.71
N LYS A 541 -25.91 -21.12 -24.72
CA LYS A 541 -25.31 -19.96 -25.38
C LYS A 541 -25.22 -18.76 -24.45
N ARG A 542 -26.22 -18.57 -23.60
CA ARG A 542 -26.28 -17.47 -22.63
C ARG A 542 -25.40 -17.72 -21.41
N GLU A 543 -25.21 -18.97 -21.04
CA GLU A 543 -24.53 -19.38 -19.81
C GLU A 543 -23.07 -19.82 -20.07
N ALA A 544 -22.64 -20.01 -21.32
CA ALA A 544 -21.30 -20.49 -21.70
C ALA A 544 -20.16 -19.79 -20.94
N SER A 545 -20.18 -18.46 -20.85
CA SER A 545 -19.15 -17.70 -20.14
C SER A 545 -19.17 -17.93 -18.62
N ARG A 546 -20.35 -18.13 -18.03
CA ARG A 546 -20.51 -18.45 -16.59
C ARG A 546 -20.07 -19.88 -16.29
N ILE A 547 -20.33 -20.81 -17.21
CA ILE A 547 -19.83 -22.19 -17.14
C ILE A 547 -18.31 -22.18 -17.19
N LEU A 548 -17.71 -21.50 -18.17
CA LEU A 548 -16.25 -21.40 -18.26
C LEU A 548 -15.64 -20.79 -16.99
N ALA A 549 -16.19 -19.66 -16.50
CA ALA A 549 -15.71 -19.05 -15.26
C ALA A 549 -15.87 -19.96 -14.03
N PHE A 550 -16.92 -20.78 -13.99
CA PHE A 550 -17.09 -21.79 -12.94
C PHE A 550 -16.01 -22.87 -13.02
N LEU A 551 -15.72 -23.38 -14.22
CA LEU A 551 -14.72 -24.42 -14.46
C LEU A 551 -13.30 -23.93 -14.14
N GLU A 552 -12.94 -22.72 -14.59
CA GLU A 552 -11.64 -22.10 -14.30
C GLU A 552 -11.47 -21.84 -12.80
N ARG A 553 -12.55 -21.44 -12.10
CA ARG A 553 -12.51 -21.31 -10.65
C ARG A 553 -12.32 -22.66 -9.96
N ALA A 554 -12.98 -23.72 -10.43
CA ALA A 554 -12.78 -25.07 -9.90
C ALA A 554 -11.35 -25.56 -10.12
N GLU A 555 -10.78 -25.34 -11.31
CA GLU A 555 -9.37 -25.65 -11.63
C GLU A 555 -8.40 -24.91 -10.71
N ALA A 556 -8.59 -23.61 -10.48
CA ALA A 556 -7.75 -22.85 -9.56
C ALA A 556 -7.79 -23.39 -8.11
N HIS A 557 -8.95 -23.89 -7.66
CA HIS A 557 -9.07 -24.56 -6.36
C HIS A 557 -8.40 -25.93 -6.31
N ILE A 558 -8.41 -26.68 -7.42
CA ILE A 558 -7.69 -27.95 -7.55
C ILE A 558 -6.17 -27.70 -7.49
N GLU A 559 -5.68 -26.68 -8.19
CA GLU A 559 -4.25 -26.32 -8.21
C GLU A 559 -3.75 -25.73 -6.88
N SER A 560 -4.62 -25.00 -6.17
CA SER A 560 -4.29 -24.37 -4.89
C SER A 560 -5.33 -24.66 -3.80
N PRO A 561 -5.33 -25.88 -3.23
CA PRO A 561 -6.26 -26.25 -2.16
C PRO A 561 -6.15 -25.32 -0.94
N VAL A 562 -7.29 -25.10 -0.28
CA VAL A 562 -7.38 -24.28 0.93
C VAL A 562 -7.48 -25.21 2.14
N PRO A 563 -6.59 -25.10 3.14
CA PRO A 563 -6.73 -25.89 4.36
C PRO A 563 -8.09 -25.65 5.04
N GLY A 564 -8.73 -26.72 5.51
CA GLY A 564 -10.07 -26.65 6.15
C GLY A 564 -11.24 -26.68 5.17
N THR A 565 -10.98 -26.87 3.87
CA THR A 565 -12.02 -27.09 2.86
C THR A 565 -11.88 -28.47 2.22
N VAL A 566 -12.96 -28.99 1.64
CA VAL A 566 -12.92 -30.23 0.87
C VAL A 566 -11.91 -30.11 -0.29
N VAL A 567 -11.14 -31.18 -0.52
CA VAL A 567 -10.19 -31.22 -1.62
C VAL A 567 -10.94 -31.52 -2.91
N LEU A 568 -10.75 -30.66 -3.91
CA LEU A 568 -11.26 -30.86 -5.26
C LEU A 568 -10.18 -31.57 -6.09
N HIS A 569 -10.57 -32.59 -6.85
CA HIS A 569 -9.65 -33.40 -7.67
C HIS A 569 -9.76 -33.07 -9.15
N ASN A 570 -10.98 -33.02 -9.66
CA ASN A 570 -11.21 -32.82 -11.08
C ASN A 570 -12.50 -32.03 -11.33
N VAL A 571 -12.51 -31.30 -12.44
CA VAL A 571 -13.69 -30.69 -13.00
C VAL A 571 -13.77 -31.02 -14.49
N HIS A 572 -14.96 -31.35 -14.98
CA HIS A 572 -15.19 -31.73 -16.37
C HIS A 572 -16.39 -31.00 -16.96
N TRP A 573 -16.31 -30.77 -18.27
CA TRP A 573 -17.39 -30.32 -19.11
C TRP A 573 -17.76 -31.43 -20.08
N THR A 574 -19.03 -31.83 -20.17
CA THR A 574 -19.46 -32.90 -21.11
C THR A 574 -20.13 -32.37 -22.38
N GLY A 575 -20.26 -31.04 -22.51
CA GLY A 575 -21.06 -30.38 -23.55
C GLY A 575 -22.50 -30.09 -23.11
N ASP A 576 -23.02 -30.85 -22.15
CA ASP A 576 -24.39 -30.77 -21.65
C ASP A 576 -24.51 -30.87 -20.12
N ALA A 577 -23.40 -31.11 -19.41
CA ALA A 577 -23.33 -31.20 -17.95
C ALA A 577 -21.97 -30.72 -17.43
N ILE A 578 -21.98 -30.21 -16.20
CA ILE A 578 -20.77 -29.89 -15.42
C ILE A 578 -20.56 -31.02 -14.41
N VAL A 579 -19.33 -31.49 -14.26
CA VAL A 579 -18.97 -32.54 -13.30
C VAL A 579 -17.87 -32.02 -12.39
N LEU A 580 -18.06 -32.13 -11.08
CA LEU A 580 -17.04 -31.84 -10.06
C LEU A 580 -16.77 -33.10 -9.26
N VAL A 581 -15.49 -33.44 -9.08
CA VAL A 581 -15.01 -34.59 -8.31
C VAL A 581 -14.22 -34.08 -7.12
N GLN A 582 -14.56 -34.56 -5.93
CA GLN A 582 -13.99 -34.10 -4.67
C GLN A 582 -13.88 -35.25 -3.67
N ASP A 583 -13.12 -35.06 -2.59
CA ASP A 583 -13.05 -36.02 -1.49
C ASP A 583 -14.42 -36.24 -0.84
N LEU A 584 -14.69 -37.49 -0.44
CA LEU A 584 -15.73 -37.79 0.54
C LEU A 584 -15.17 -37.45 1.92
N VAL A 585 -15.70 -36.41 2.55
CA VAL A 585 -15.33 -36.05 3.92
C VAL A 585 -16.17 -36.88 4.88
N GLU A 586 -15.51 -37.73 5.68
CA GLU A 586 -16.18 -38.54 6.68
C GLU A 586 -16.52 -37.73 7.94
N GLY A 587 -17.74 -37.94 8.45
CA GLY A 587 -18.25 -37.30 9.66
C GLY A 587 -19.68 -36.77 9.48
N PRO A 588 -20.39 -36.48 10.60
CA PRO A 588 -21.68 -35.80 10.55
C PRO A 588 -21.51 -34.34 10.13
N THR A 589 -22.56 -33.76 9.53
CA THR A 589 -22.58 -32.31 9.30
C THR A 589 -22.80 -31.56 10.61
N LEU A 590 -22.46 -30.27 10.66
CA LEU A 590 -22.78 -29.42 11.81
C LEU A 590 -24.30 -29.33 12.01
N LEU A 591 -25.09 -29.46 10.94
CA LEU A 591 -26.55 -29.55 11.06
C LEU A 591 -26.96 -30.80 11.84
N ASP A 592 -26.42 -31.96 11.48
CA ASP A 592 -26.69 -33.22 12.19
C ASP A 592 -26.31 -33.11 13.67
N GLU A 593 -25.16 -32.47 13.96
CA GLU A 593 -24.71 -32.24 15.33
C GLU A 593 -25.63 -31.32 16.13
N ILE A 594 -26.16 -30.27 15.49
CA ILE A 594 -27.14 -29.36 16.11
C ILE A 594 -28.44 -30.09 16.41
N GLU A 595 -28.93 -30.90 15.47
CA GLU A 595 -30.20 -31.62 15.60
C GLU A 595 -30.09 -32.78 16.61
N GLN A 596 -28.99 -33.52 16.62
CA GLN A 596 -28.76 -34.69 17.46
C GLN A 596 -28.20 -34.34 18.85
N LYS A 597 -27.72 -33.11 19.05
CA LYS A 597 -27.10 -32.61 20.31
C LYS A 597 -25.96 -33.49 20.84
N SER A 598 -25.14 -34.02 19.93
CA SER A 598 -24.24 -35.14 20.20
C SER A 598 -22.80 -34.74 20.57
N GLN A 599 -21.99 -34.39 19.58
CA GLN A 599 -20.52 -34.39 19.61
C GLN A 599 -19.94 -33.03 20.00
N LEU A 600 -20.56 -31.91 19.63
CA LEU A 600 -20.15 -30.57 20.09
C LEU A 600 -20.77 -30.17 21.44
N SER A 601 -21.16 -31.14 22.28
CA SER A 601 -21.81 -30.90 23.56
C SER A 601 -20.86 -30.39 24.65
N ASP A 602 -19.54 -30.61 24.50
CA ASP A 602 -18.51 -30.00 25.36
C ASP A 602 -18.26 -28.54 24.95
N PRO A 603 -18.50 -27.56 25.85
CA PRO A 603 -18.25 -26.16 25.55
C PRO A 603 -16.84 -25.81 25.12
N VAL A 604 -15.82 -26.50 25.64
CA VAL A 604 -14.43 -26.21 25.25
C VAL A 604 -14.19 -26.65 23.81
N GLN A 605 -14.72 -27.81 23.43
CA GLN A 605 -14.61 -28.34 22.08
C GLN A 605 -15.38 -27.50 21.07
N ALA A 606 -16.60 -27.04 21.42
CA ALA A 606 -17.36 -26.11 20.60
C ALA A 606 -16.63 -24.77 20.38
N LEU A 607 -16.04 -24.19 21.43
CA LEU A 607 -15.24 -22.97 21.33
C LEU A 607 -14.03 -23.15 20.38
N ARG A 608 -13.32 -24.28 20.47
CA ARG A 608 -12.19 -24.59 19.57
C ARG A 608 -12.65 -24.77 18.13
N PHE A 609 -13.72 -25.53 17.92
CA PHE A 609 -14.29 -25.78 16.59
C PHE A 609 -14.67 -24.48 15.87
N PHE A 610 -15.39 -23.58 16.55
CA PHE A 610 -15.77 -22.30 15.94
C PHE A 610 -14.61 -21.32 15.77
N ARG A 611 -13.59 -21.42 16.64
CA ARG A 611 -12.37 -20.62 16.49
C ARG A 611 -11.62 -21.02 15.22
N GLU A 612 -11.51 -22.33 14.97
CA GLU A 612 -10.92 -22.87 13.76
C GLU A 612 -11.79 -22.57 12.52
N LEU A 613 -13.11 -22.67 12.62
CA LEU A 613 -14.01 -22.32 11.52
C LEU A 613 -13.82 -20.86 11.08
N ALA A 614 -13.67 -19.95 12.04
CA ALA A 614 -13.39 -18.54 11.74
C ALA A 614 -12.02 -18.37 11.05
N ASP A 615 -11.00 -19.15 11.43
CA ASP A 615 -9.70 -19.16 10.73
C ASP A 615 -9.83 -19.68 9.30
N VAL A 616 -10.53 -20.80 9.09
CA VAL A 616 -10.76 -21.37 7.75
C VAL A 616 -11.44 -20.35 6.83
N VAL A 617 -12.47 -19.65 7.32
CA VAL A 617 -13.16 -18.61 6.56
C VAL A 617 -12.24 -17.41 6.27
N ASN A 618 -11.43 -16.96 7.22
CA ASN A 618 -10.46 -15.89 6.95
C ASN A 618 -9.39 -16.30 5.94
N VAL A 619 -8.86 -17.52 6.03
CA VAL A 619 -7.88 -18.03 5.05
C VAL A 619 -8.48 -18.11 3.65
N LEU A 620 -9.76 -18.52 3.55
CA LEU A 620 -10.50 -18.49 2.28
C LEU A 620 -10.61 -17.05 1.75
N HIS A 621 -10.97 -16.10 2.62
CA HIS A 621 -11.14 -14.68 2.28
C HIS A 621 -9.82 -13.98 1.91
N ASP A 622 -8.72 -14.30 2.57
CA ASP A 622 -7.37 -13.77 2.29
C ASP A 622 -6.89 -14.16 0.88
N ARG A 623 -7.41 -15.28 0.35
CA ARG A 623 -7.21 -15.71 -1.04
C ARG A 623 -8.23 -15.09 -2.01
N SER A 624 -9.02 -14.10 -1.55
CA SER A 624 -10.10 -13.46 -2.31
C SER A 624 -11.20 -14.43 -2.76
N LEU A 625 -11.39 -15.53 -2.01
CA LEU A 625 -12.43 -16.52 -2.24
C LEU A 625 -13.48 -16.41 -1.14
N ALA A 626 -14.73 -16.64 -1.48
CA ALA A 626 -15.85 -16.68 -0.54
C ALA A 626 -16.70 -17.91 -0.84
N HIS A 627 -17.24 -18.55 0.19
CA HIS A 627 -18.16 -19.67 0.03
C HIS A 627 -19.51 -19.16 -0.49
N GLY A 628 -20.08 -18.13 0.15
CA GLY A 628 -21.29 -17.42 -0.28
C GLY A 628 -22.64 -18.08 0.07
N ASP A 629 -22.63 -19.33 0.51
CA ASP A 629 -23.80 -20.07 1.06
C ASP A 629 -23.40 -20.91 2.28
N LEU A 630 -22.55 -20.36 3.14
CA LEU A 630 -22.12 -21.06 4.35
C LEU A 630 -23.31 -21.28 5.29
N LYS A 631 -23.53 -22.53 5.67
CA LYS A 631 -24.63 -22.99 6.55
C LYS A 631 -24.22 -24.29 7.24
N PRO A 632 -24.89 -24.71 8.33
CA PRO A 632 -24.49 -25.92 9.08
C PRO A 632 -24.42 -27.20 8.23
N ALA A 633 -25.30 -27.36 7.24
CA ALA A 633 -25.28 -28.52 6.34
C ALA A 633 -24.03 -28.58 5.43
N ASN A 634 -23.31 -27.46 5.27
CA ASN A 634 -22.12 -27.35 4.43
C ASN A 634 -20.80 -27.43 5.24
N ILE A 635 -20.87 -27.84 6.50
CA ILE A 635 -19.71 -28.00 7.38
C ILE A 635 -19.73 -29.41 7.92
N VAL A 636 -18.70 -30.20 7.64
CA VAL A 636 -18.54 -31.53 8.24
C VAL A 636 -17.68 -31.40 9.49
N VAL A 637 -18.12 -32.08 10.55
CA VAL A 637 -17.40 -32.20 11.81
C VAL A 637 -16.49 -33.42 11.69
N SER A 638 -15.24 -33.19 11.28
CA SER A 638 -14.28 -34.24 11.00
C SER A 638 -13.39 -34.53 12.23
N SER A 639 -13.08 -35.81 12.46
CA SER A 639 -12.15 -36.26 13.49
C SER A 639 -10.85 -36.68 12.81
N ARG A 640 -9.70 -36.13 13.23
CA ARG A 640 -8.38 -36.59 12.73
C ARG A 640 -7.85 -37.70 13.63
N ASP A 641 -7.27 -38.74 13.02
CA ASP A 641 -6.66 -39.91 13.66
C ASP A 641 -5.99 -39.60 15.02
N ASP A 642 -6.47 -40.29 16.07
CA ASP A 642 -5.99 -40.31 17.46
C ASP A 642 -6.09 -39.02 18.31
N ALA A 643 -6.71 -37.94 17.84
CA ALA A 643 -7.01 -36.76 18.67
C ALA A 643 -8.52 -36.68 19.01
N ALA A 644 -8.86 -36.43 20.29
CA ALA A 644 -10.23 -36.13 20.73
C ALA A 644 -10.72 -34.73 20.30
N GLU A 645 -10.25 -34.22 19.16
CA GLU A 645 -10.50 -32.86 18.69
C GLU A 645 -11.22 -32.90 17.33
N PHE A 646 -12.35 -32.18 17.25
CA PHE A 646 -13.13 -32.04 16.03
C PHE A 646 -12.70 -30.81 15.25
N HIS A 647 -12.59 -30.95 13.94
CA HIS A 647 -12.18 -29.90 13.02
C HIS A 647 -13.27 -29.62 11.98
N PRO A 648 -13.54 -28.35 11.65
CA PRO A 648 -14.48 -27.98 10.60
C PRO A 648 -13.88 -28.22 9.22
N VAL A 649 -14.62 -28.94 8.37
CA VAL A 649 -14.29 -29.06 6.95
C VAL A 649 -15.45 -28.50 6.13
N LEU A 650 -15.19 -27.43 5.37
CA LEU A 650 -16.17 -26.84 4.47
C LEU A 650 -16.38 -27.72 3.24
N ILE A 651 -17.61 -28.19 3.04
CA ILE A 651 -18.04 -28.91 1.84
C ILE A 651 -18.93 -28.01 0.97
N ASP A 652 -19.27 -28.46 -0.24
CA ASP A 652 -20.10 -27.69 -1.19
C ASP A 652 -19.54 -26.29 -1.51
N LEU A 653 -18.20 -26.18 -1.59
CA LEU A 653 -17.47 -24.94 -1.85
C LEU A 653 -17.90 -24.23 -3.14
N LEU A 654 -18.30 -25.01 -4.14
CA LEU A 654 -18.67 -24.54 -5.46
C LEU A 654 -20.06 -25.07 -5.83
N ASP A 655 -20.96 -24.13 -6.15
CA ASP A 655 -22.26 -24.45 -6.74
C ASP A 655 -22.49 -23.63 -8.01
N PHE A 656 -23.24 -24.22 -8.94
CA PHE A 656 -23.62 -23.59 -10.21
C PHE A 656 -25.12 -23.31 -10.23
N SER A 657 -25.48 -22.06 -10.52
CA SER A 657 -26.85 -21.64 -10.81
C SER A 657 -26.90 -20.78 -12.08
N PRO A 658 -27.96 -20.91 -12.90
CA PRO A 658 -28.13 -20.10 -14.10
C PRO A 658 -28.49 -18.67 -13.70
N ARG A 659 -28.26 -17.71 -14.61
CA ARG A 659 -28.49 -16.28 -14.34
C ARG A 659 -29.92 -15.96 -13.91
N ALA A 660 -30.91 -16.68 -14.45
CA ALA A 660 -32.32 -16.48 -14.13
C ALA A 660 -32.68 -16.86 -12.69
N ASP A 661 -31.95 -17.80 -12.09
CA ASP A 661 -32.25 -18.32 -10.75
C ASP A 661 -31.57 -17.51 -9.65
N GLY A 662 -30.64 -16.60 -10.01
CA GLY A 662 -29.85 -15.83 -9.06
C GLY A 662 -28.84 -16.69 -8.29
N GLU A 663 -28.21 -16.11 -7.27
CA GLU A 663 -27.35 -16.85 -6.34
C GLU A 663 -28.21 -17.58 -5.30
N ARG A 664 -27.89 -18.84 -5.02
CA ARG A 664 -28.49 -19.53 -3.87
C ARG A 664 -28.02 -18.86 -2.59
N LEU A 665 -28.97 -18.57 -1.72
CA LEU A 665 -28.73 -17.92 -0.45
C LEU A 665 -29.59 -18.56 0.64
N SER A 666 -28.94 -18.97 1.72
CA SER A 666 -29.60 -19.44 2.92
C SER A 666 -30.00 -18.23 3.77
N LYS A 667 -31.27 -17.78 3.65
CA LYS A 667 -31.78 -16.57 4.33
C LYS A 667 -31.55 -16.55 5.85
N ALA A 668 -31.50 -17.71 6.50
CA ALA A 668 -31.24 -17.83 7.95
C ALA A 668 -29.78 -17.53 8.36
N TYR A 669 -28.85 -17.72 7.43
CA TYR A 669 -27.40 -17.55 7.62
C TYR A 669 -26.82 -16.44 6.73
N ALA A 670 -27.66 -15.57 6.18
CA ALA A 670 -27.23 -14.43 5.36
C ALA A 670 -27.80 -13.12 5.93
N PRO A 671 -27.03 -12.01 5.91
CA PRO A 671 -27.53 -10.70 6.31
C PRO A 671 -28.54 -10.16 5.29
N SER A 672 -29.29 -9.14 5.68
CA SER A 672 -30.27 -8.46 4.81
C SER A 672 -29.64 -7.75 3.60
N SER A 673 -28.35 -7.39 3.70
CA SER A 673 -27.56 -6.78 2.65
C SER A 673 -26.08 -7.17 2.82
N GLY A 674 -25.30 -7.12 1.74
CA GLY A 674 -23.88 -7.51 1.74
C GLY A 674 -23.51 -8.50 0.63
N GLY A 675 -22.23 -8.57 0.30
CA GLY A 675 -21.65 -9.48 -0.68
C GLY A 675 -21.39 -10.88 -0.09
N ARG A 676 -20.71 -11.73 -0.87
CA ARG A 676 -20.43 -13.13 -0.47
C ARG A 676 -19.55 -13.23 0.78
N PHE A 677 -18.60 -12.31 0.94
CA PHE A 677 -17.71 -12.27 2.10
C PHE A 677 -18.49 -11.90 3.38
N GLU A 678 -19.35 -10.89 3.31
CA GLU A 678 -20.21 -10.48 4.43
C GLU A 678 -21.18 -11.61 4.82
N ARG A 679 -21.70 -12.36 3.84
CA ARG A 679 -22.55 -13.54 4.08
C ARG A 679 -21.81 -14.61 4.87
N ASP A 680 -20.58 -14.97 4.49
CA ASP A 680 -19.80 -15.99 5.20
C ASP A 680 -19.53 -15.58 6.66
N ARG A 681 -19.15 -14.32 6.89
CA ARG A 681 -18.86 -13.82 8.26
C ARG A 681 -20.13 -13.79 9.10
N PHE A 682 -21.24 -13.34 8.54
CA PHE A 682 -22.53 -13.39 9.22
C PHE A 682 -22.93 -14.84 9.55
N ALA A 683 -22.78 -15.77 8.61
CA ALA A 683 -23.07 -17.19 8.83
C ALA A 683 -22.27 -17.76 10.00
N VAL A 684 -20.96 -17.51 10.07
CA VAL A 684 -20.11 -17.94 11.20
C VAL A 684 -20.66 -17.41 12.52
N THR A 685 -20.94 -16.11 12.61
CA THR A 685 -21.47 -15.53 13.85
C THR A 685 -22.83 -16.12 14.23
N ARG A 686 -23.70 -16.44 13.26
CA ARG A 686 -25.02 -17.05 13.49
C ARG A 686 -24.89 -18.48 14.02
N MET A 687 -23.98 -19.27 13.46
CA MET A 687 -23.72 -20.64 13.93
C MET A 687 -23.11 -20.64 15.33
N VAL A 688 -22.19 -19.72 15.64
CA VAL A 688 -21.69 -19.54 17.01
C VAL A 688 -22.84 -19.22 17.96
N GLU A 689 -23.72 -18.31 17.58
CA GLU A 689 -24.85 -17.91 18.42
C GLU A 689 -25.80 -19.07 18.73
N GLU A 690 -26.10 -19.89 17.72
CA GLU A 690 -27.00 -21.04 17.81
C GLU A 690 -26.41 -22.18 18.66
N VAL A 691 -25.13 -22.50 18.46
CA VAL A 691 -24.48 -23.64 19.12
C VAL A 691 -23.94 -23.28 20.50
N ILE A 692 -23.20 -22.18 20.62
CA ILE A 692 -22.57 -21.77 21.88
C ILE A 692 -23.60 -21.15 22.82
N GLY A 693 -24.55 -20.37 22.29
CA GLY A 693 -25.57 -19.68 23.09
C GLY A 693 -26.58 -20.61 23.78
N THR A 694 -26.68 -21.86 23.31
CA THR A 694 -27.57 -22.88 23.90
C THR A 694 -26.89 -23.77 24.94
N GLN A 695 -25.57 -23.62 25.15
CA GLN A 695 -24.79 -24.40 26.12
C GLN A 695 -24.70 -23.71 27.49
N GLN A 696 -24.49 -24.49 28.57
CA GLN A 696 -24.31 -23.98 29.95
C GLN A 696 -22.93 -23.34 30.16
N ILE A 697 -22.57 -22.37 29.32
CA ILE A 697 -21.33 -21.59 29.47
C ILE A 697 -21.54 -20.53 30.56
N LYS A 698 -20.49 -20.24 31.34
CA LYS A 698 -20.52 -19.19 32.38
C LYS A 698 -21.02 -17.88 31.77
N GLY A 699 -21.97 -17.23 32.44
CA GLY A 699 -22.65 -16.03 31.93
C GLY A 699 -21.71 -14.93 31.43
N ASP A 700 -20.59 -14.69 32.11
CA ASP A 700 -19.61 -13.67 31.69
C ASP A 700 -18.92 -14.01 30.36
N ILE A 701 -18.65 -15.29 30.10
CA ILE A 701 -17.97 -15.75 28.88
C ILE A 701 -18.90 -15.59 27.68
N TRP A 702 -20.15 -16.05 27.83
CA TRP A 702 -21.16 -15.87 26.79
C TRP A 702 -21.45 -14.39 26.53
N ALA A 703 -21.51 -13.55 27.56
CA ALA A 703 -21.73 -12.11 27.40
C ALA A 703 -20.60 -11.41 26.60
N ASP A 704 -19.35 -11.86 26.73
CA ASP A 704 -18.23 -11.36 25.92
C ASP A 704 -18.36 -11.80 24.45
N ILE A 705 -18.68 -13.08 24.21
CA ILE A 705 -18.89 -13.63 22.86
C ILE A 705 -20.08 -12.96 22.17
N ALA A 706 -21.21 -12.80 22.85
CA ALA A 706 -22.41 -12.15 22.29
C ALA A 706 -22.11 -10.70 21.90
N ARG A 707 -21.37 -9.96 22.73
CA ARG A 707 -20.95 -8.59 22.39
C ARG A 707 -20.02 -8.55 21.18
N ALA A 708 -19.12 -9.52 21.07
CA ALA A 708 -18.23 -9.64 19.91
C ALA A 708 -18.99 -10.00 18.63
N ILE A 709 -20.02 -10.84 18.71
CA ILE A 709 -20.94 -11.13 17.60
C ILE A 709 -21.64 -9.85 17.13
N ASP A 710 -22.19 -9.08 18.07
CA ASP A 710 -22.82 -7.79 17.73
C ASP A 710 -21.80 -6.86 17.06
N GLN A 711 -20.60 -6.70 17.63
CA GLN A 711 -19.55 -5.89 17.00
C GLN A 711 -19.21 -6.32 15.57
N CYS A 712 -19.19 -7.63 15.28
CA CYS A 712 -18.97 -8.11 13.91
C CYS A 712 -20.15 -7.76 12.97
N ARG A 713 -21.39 -7.87 13.45
CA ARG A 713 -22.60 -7.69 12.63
C ARG A 713 -22.98 -6.23 12.41
N ILE A 714 -22.89 -5.40 13.44
CA ILE A 714 -23.36 -4.00 13.44
C ILE A 714 -22.23 -2.96 13.47
N GLY A 715 -20.99 -3.37 13.72
CA GLY A 715 -19.84 -2.46 13.69
C GLY A 715 -19.61 -1.92 12.28
N PRO A 716 -19.20 -0.65 12.08
CA PRO A 716 -18.95 -0.10 10.75
C PRO A 716 -17.55 -0.49 10.23
N PRO A 717 -17.42 -1.11 9.04
CA PRO A 717 -18.47 -1.60 8.16
C PRO A 717 -19.08 -2.95 8.63
N GLU A 718 -20.40 -3.10 8.45
CA GLU A 718 -21.16 -4.28 8.91
C GLU A 718 -20.61 -5.57 8.28
N ASN A 719 -20.41 -6.62 9.09
CA ASN A 719 -19.90 -7.92 8.65
C ASN A 719 -18.55 -7.84 7.90
N SER A 720 -17.73 -6.85 8.21
CA SER A 720 -16.42 -6.64 7.55
C SER A 720 -15.30 -7.53 8.10
N THR A 721 -15.43 -8.06 9.32
CA THR A 721 -14.38 -8.84 9.99
C THR A 721 -14.96 -9.83 11.01
N LEU A 722 -14.25 -10.94 11.22
CA LEU A 722 -14.50 -11.90 12.32
C LEU A 722 -13.57 -11.68 13.53
N LEU A 723 -12.66 -10.70 13.46
CA LEU A 723 -11.62 -10.50 14.47
C LEU A 723 -12.17 -10.34 15.90
N PRO A 724 -13.21 -9.52 16.17
CA PRO A 724 -13.76 -9.41 17.52
C PRO A 724 -14.23 -10.76 18.08
N LEU A 725 -14.89 -11.57 17.25
CA LEU A 725 -15.36 -12.90 17.62
C LEU A 725 -14.19 -13.84 17.93
N MET A 726 -13.17 -13.86 17.08
CA MET A 726 -11.99 -14.69 17.28
C MET A 726 -11.27 -14.37 18.60
N GLU A 727 -11.09 -13.08 18.90
CA GLU A 727 -10.46 -12.66 20.15
C GLU A 727 -11.29 -13.06 21.39
N ALA A 728 -12.63 -13.02 21.29
CA ALA A 728 -13.51 -13.46 22.37
C ALA A 728 -13.43 -14.97 22.59
N LEU A 729 -13.39 -15.76 21.50
CA LEU A 729 -13.19 -17.21 21.56
C LEU A 729 -11.81 -17.55 22.16
N ASP A 730 -10.75 -16.84 21.76
CA ASP A 730 -9.40 -17.03 22.31
C ASP A 730 -9.33 -16.72 23.81
N ARG A 731 -10.04 -15.69 24.27
CA ARG A 731 -10.16 -15.38 25.70
C ARG A 731 -10.93 -16.47 26.45
N ALA A 732 -11.99 -17.00 25.87
CA ALA A 732 -12.78 -18.08 26.47
C ALA A 732 -11.99 -19.39 26.62
N LEU A 733 -11.04 -19.64 25.72
CA LEU A 733 -10.19 -20.84 25.73
C LEU A 733 -8.98 -20.76 26.68
N LYS A 734 -8.65 -19.59 27.24
CA LYS A 734 -7.55 -19.45 28.21
C LYS A 734 -7.94 -20.04 29.57
N PRO A 735 -7.08 -20.88 30.20
CA PRO A 735 -7.35 -21.37 31.54
C PRO A 735 -7.41 -20.20 32.53
N ARG A 736 -8.51 -20.07 33.27
CA ARG A 736 -8.58 -19.10 34.38
C ARG A 736 -7.50 -19.49 35.39
N MET A 737 -6.55 -18.60 35.65
CA MET A 737 -5.65 -18.73 36.79
C MET A 737 -6.52 -18.95 38.02
N SER A 738 -6.31 -20.07 38.72
CA SER A 738 -6.87 -20.31 40.04
C SER A 738 -6.64 -19.07 40.89
N GLU A 739 -7.71 -18.54 41.49
CA GLU A 739 -7.61 -17.43 42.44
C GLU A 739 -6.49 -17.71 43.44
N PRO A 740 -5.68 -16.69 43.81
CA PRO A 740 -4.66 -16.88 44.82
C PRO A 740 -5.34 -17.41 46.08
N ILE A 741 -4.88 -18.58 46.56
CA ILE A 741 -5.20 -19.05 47.91
C ILE A 741 -4.84 -17.91 48.86
N ASP A 742 -5.84 -17.36 49.53
CA ASP A 742 -5.69 -16.29 50.51
C ASP A 742 -4.82 -16.78 51.68
N TYR A 743 -3.51 -16.59 51.55
CA TYR A 743 -2.54 -16.75 52.63
C TYR A 743 -2.56 -15.50 53.53
N CYS A 744 -3.74 -15.12 54.04
CA CYS A 744 -3.85 -14.06 55.04
C CYS A 744 -4.84 -14.39 56.16
N SER A 745 -4.79 -15.62 56.69
CA SER A 745 -5.28 -15.91 58.04
C SER A 745 -4.32 -16.84 58.79
N ARG A 746 -3.21 -16.29 59.28
CA ARG A 746 -2.45 -16.90 60.39
C ARG A 746 -2.49 -15.97 61.60
N SER A 747 -3.38 -16.36 62.51
CA SER A 747 -3.38 -16.18 63.95
C SER A 747 -2.11 -15.54 64.53
N ARG A 748 -2.24 -14.34 65.10
CA ARG A 748 -1.26 -13.82 66.08
C ARG A 748 -1.43 -14.58 67.39
N PRO A 749 -0.35 -15.11 68.00
CA PRO A 749 -0.39 -15.59 69.36
C PRO A 749 -0.31 -14.42 70.34
N THR A 750 -1.20 -14.41 71.32
CA THR A 750 -1.12 -13.61 72.54
C THR A 750 0.12 -14.03 73.33
N ILE A 751 0.92 -13.09 73.84
CA ILE A 751 1.49 -13.08 75.20
C ILE A 751 2.14 -11.71 75.49
N LEU A 752 1.79 -11.17 76.64
CA LEU A 752 2.23 -9.93 77.28
C LEU A 752 3.75 -9.86 77.55
N ARG A 753 4.30 -8.64 77.48
CA ARG A 753 5.22 -7.98 78.46
C ARG A 753 5.85 -6.75 77.78
N SER A 754 5.43 -5.53 78.09
CA SER A 754 5.86 -4.68 79.23
C SER A 754 7.08 -3.81 78.89
N ILE A 755 6.91 -2.52 79.19
CA ILE A 755 7.93 -1.54 79.66
C ILE A 755 8.53 -0.57 78.63
N GLU A 756 8.10 0.68 78.86
CA GLU A 756 8.82 1.97 78.87
C GLU A 756 9.32 2.64 77.59
N ARG A 757 8.66 3.78 77.34
CA ARG A 757 9.22 5.01 76.79
C ARG A 757 10.54 5.36 77.47
N VAL A 758 11.54 5.79 76.71
CA VAL A 758 12.22 7.07 76.94
C VAL A 758 12.63 7.67 75.59
N THR A 759 12.17 8.90 75.39
CA THR A 759 12.61 9.97 74.47
C THR A 759 14.10 10.00 74.13
N VAL A 760 14.46 10.31 72.88
CA VAL A 760 14.67 11.68 72.32
C VAL A 760 14.34 11.65 70.83
#